data_AF-A0A0U3MT75-F1
#
_entry.id   AF-A0A0U3MT75-F1
#
_cell.length_a   1.000
_cell.length_b   1.000
_cell.length_c   1.000
_cell.angle_alpha   90.00
_cell.angle_beta   90.00
_cell.angle_gamma   90.00
#
_symmetry.space_group_name_H-M   'P 1'
#
loop_
_entity.id
_entity.type
_entity.pdbx_description
1 polymer ?
#
loop_
_entity_poly.entity_id
_entity_poly.type
_entity_poly.pdbx_seq_one_letter_code
_entity_poly.pdbx_strand_id
1 'polypeptide(L)'
;MSTFLTPSPDPKAASQSIDNLLRRELKVGDPSDPEQIARALADRYQASPRAQAIEGESRGLPFLQTPIVRPVGVQTQTASDIDLDQARSDVDADLTQLLRSTYSKDIRPELEGWQTIIQRSIEEGVASARLGLDPQRRDTAFAMRRQLGEYARLSRLVGALEPELNRDFRSLAMSLDEVSAVLLVLMGESMANIGFSGGRFLLQVSYAELQARRDAVLNALRLVDGSGGMASQPGQWPRGIRAYRTLSQQFEANGQGDLRSLMSESEMSRTLDQLVQLASGGTPYGLRSIGASAWAPINRLYRFVQITLQPVARSSPELAALHEAMMLFLGGFAQAGGFRLLRVARPTVLNYGLYGSATISKAELRLMELVNLRGALARVLDNLTQCACDENRVLTQTVLDSLVFSLDRAIDYYCVGSDTEDFGVPEARAAAYSLLLDAVLPESTPVLPPAVTYAMPGLGSLDLRATQNWPWKPTSTAATLARPDYLNEYVPRNTGRPQTITDLLDNLRGLLRPRPSGIYLQGAWWGDGNTQERFNHWVRGTEDWTAGAGSGYSFGRILKEELALIKQTDQEWRSVVSQMTTGYVPVERVFNNPSLPSEASGCLSLMVDRAIGFLSAATEHLPSEIPFDSSPTPLRIPPHFEESLEVIALKP
;
A
#
# COMPACT_ATOMS: atom_id res chain seq x y z
N MET A 1 -19.35 -14.27 64.98
CA MET A 1 -18.23 -14.17 65.93
C MET A 1 -17.25 -15.31 65.66
N SER A 2 -16.18 -15.02 64.91
CA SER A 2 -14.85 -15.65 65.02
C SER A 2 -13.97 -15.04 63.93
N THR A 3 -13.11 -14.14 64.36
CA THR A 3 -12.03 -13.49 63.62
C THR A 3 -10.92 -14.49 63.29
N PHE A 4 -10.63 -14.69 62.01
CA PHE A 4 -9.30 -15.16 61.56
C PHE A 4 -8.64 -14.00 60.82
N LEU A 5 -7.67 -13.37 61.50
CA LEU A 5 -6.74 -12.39 60.95
C LEU A 5 -5.79 -13.12 59.99
N THR A 6 -5.82 -12.76 58.71
CA THR A 6 -4.69 -12.98 57.80
C THR A 6 -3.58 -11.99 58.15
N PRO A 7 -2.31 -12.42 58.25
CA PRO A 7 -1.22 -11.49 58.51
C PRO A 7 -1.00 -10.62 57.28
N SER A 8 -1.06 -9.30 57.46
CA SER A 8 -0.47 -8.32 56.54
C SER A 8 0.98 -8.75 56.26
N PRO A 9 1.50 -8.64 55.01
CA PRO A 9 2.91 -8.89 54.77
C PRO A 9 3.71 -7.91 55.64
N ASP A 10 4.47 -8.46 56.58
CA ASP A 10 5.31 -7.67 57.47
C ASP A 10 6.25 -6.81 56.61
N PRO A 11 6.22 -5.47 56.70
CA PRO A 11 7.12 -4.61 55.93
C PRO A 11 8.60 -4.91 56.25
N LYS A 12 8.86 -5.49 57.43
CA LYS A 12 10.17 -6.01 57.83
C LYS A 12 10.62 -7.23 57.03
N ALA A 13 9.70 -8.12 56.62
CA ALA A 13 10.01 -9.29 55.81
C ALA A 13 10.35 -8.92 54.35
N ALA A 14 9.67 -7.91 53.81
CA ALA A 14 9.99 -7.34 52.50
C ALA A 14 11.33 -6.59 52.51
N SER A 15 11.63 -5.83 53.57
CA SER A 15 12.95 -5.21 53.76
C SER A 15 14.05 -6.26 53.83
N GLN A 16 13.87 -7.33 54.61
CA GLN A 16 14.86 -8.39 54.76
C GLN A 16 15.09 -9.19 53.46
N SER A 17 14.05 -9.38 52.63
CA SER A 17 14.22 -10.08 51.35
C SER A 17 14.99 -9.23 50.34
N ILE A 18 14.77 -7.91 50.33
CA ILE A 18 15.53 -6.94 49.53
C ILE A 18 16.98 -6.87 50.03
N ASP A 19 17.20 -6.80 51.35
CA ASP A 19 18.54 -6.78 51.95
C ASP A 19 19.34 -8.03 51.60
N ASN A 20 18.70 -9.21 51.66
CA ASN A 20 19.32 -10.47 51.27
C ASN A 20 19.60 -10.54 49.76
N LEU A 21 18.74 -9.95 48.94
CA LEU A 21 18.98 -9.82 47.50
C LEU A 21 20.18 -8.89 47.24
N LEU A 22 20.24 -7.72 47.86
CA LEU A 22 21.34 -6.75 47.72
C LEU A 22 22.67 -7.36 48.17
N ARG A 23 22.71 -8.06 49.31
CA ARG A 23 23.91 -8.77 49.78
C ARG A 23 24.36 -9.86 48.81
N ARG A 24 23.43 -10.63 48.25
CA ARG A 24 23.75 -11.73 47.32
C ARG A 24 24.20 -11.22 45.95
N GLU A 25 23.51 -10.23 45.42
CA GLU A 25 23.68 -9.73 44.06
C GLU A 25 24.82 -8.71 43.93
N LEU A 26 25.06 -7.90 44.95
CA LEU A 26 26.08 -6.85 44.94
C LEU A 26 27.28 -7.14 45.86
N LYS A 27 27.25 -8.27 46.60
CA LYS A 27 28.30 -8.65 47.58
C LYS A 27 28.60 -7.55 48.61
N VAL A 28 27.61 -6.75 48.95
CA VAL A 28 27.72 -5.66 49.92
C VAL A 28 27.55 -6.19 51.35
N GLY A 29 28.34 -5.71 52.31
CA GLY A 29 28.23 -6.11 53.71
C GLY A 29 27.01 -5.50 54.41
N ASP A 30 26.81 -4.19 54.24
CA ASP A 30 25.68 -3.45 54.80
C ASP A 30 24.73 -2.90 53.70
N PRO A 31 23.53 -3.49 53.52
CA PRO A 31 22.55 -3.06 52.54
C PRO A 31 21.81 -1.76 52.93
N SER A 32 22.11 -1.19 54.10
CA SER A 32 21.58 0.13 54.51
C SER A 32 22.54 1.28 54.18
N ASP A 33 23.77 0.99 53.77
CA ASP A 33 24.79 1.99 53.42
C ASP A 33 24.70 2.35 51.92
N PRO A 34 24.21 3.55 51.56
CA PRO A 34 24.02 3.94 50.18
C PRO A 34 25.34 4.07 49.41
N GLU A 35 26.45 4.38 50.08
CA GLU A 35 27.76 4.52 49.41
C GLU A 35 28.32 3.16 48.99
N GLN A 36 28.17 2.13 49.84
CA GLN A 36 28.60 0.78 49.49
C GLN A 36 27.79 0.19 48.34
N ILE A 37 26.47 0.43 48.33
CA ILE A 37 25.59 0.00 47.24
C ILE A 37 25.97 0.71 45.94
N ALA A 38 26.20 2.02 45.97
CA ALA A 38 26.60 2.78 44.80
C ALA A 38 27.95 2.30 44.22
N ARG A 39 28.94 2.02 45.07
CA ARG A 39 30.24 1.46 44.64
C ARG A 39 30.10 0.06 44.05
N ALA A 40 29.33 -0.82 44.69
CA ALA A 40 29.12 -2.18 44.20
C ALA A 40 28.31 -2.23 42.89
N LEU A 41 27.34 -1.32 42.72
CA LEU A 41 26.62 -1.13 41.46
C LEU A 41 27.55 -0.57 40.37
N ALA A 42 28.36 0.43 40.69
CA ALA A 42 29.36 0.96 39.77
C ALA A 42 30.30 -0.14 39.29
N ASP A 43 30.85 -0.95 40.21
CA ASP A 43 31.74 -2.08 39.92
C ASP A 43 31.07 -3.18 39.06
N ARG A 44 29.80 -3.51 39.35
CA ARG A 44 29.07 -4.51 38.58
C ARG A 44 28.74 -4.05 37.16
N TYR A 45 28.47 -2.76 36.98
CA TYR A 45 28.02 -2.19 35.72
C TYR A 45 29.11 -1.38 34.99
N GLN A 46 30.39 -1.48 35.35
CA GLN A 46 31.52 -0.76 34.71
C GLN A 46 31.59 -0.95 33.18
N ALA A 47 31.14 -2.10 32.68
CA ALA A 47 31.09 -2.40 31.25
C ALA A 47 29.90 -1.75 30.52
N SER A 48 28.93 -1.20 31.24
CA SER A 48 27.77 -0.52 30.66
C SER A 48 28.12 0.92 30.28
N PRO A 49 27.72 1.40 29.08
CA PRO A 49 27.99 2.77 28.64
C PRO A 49 27.42 3.83 29.61
N ARG A 50 26.33 3.47 30.30
CA ARG A 50 25.62 4.33 31.25
C ARG A 50 26.40 4.53 32.56
N ALA A 51 27.11 3.52 33.05
CA ALA A 51 27.95 3.65 34.24
C ALA A 51 29.19 4.50 33.98
N GLN A 52 29.80 4.37 32.79
CA GLN A 52 30.93 5.22 32.38
C GLN A 52 30.52 6.69 32.22
N ALA A 53 29.28 6.95 31.77
CA ALA A 53 28.71 8.31 31.71
C ALA A 53 28.52 8.94 33.10
N ILE A 54 28.03 8.17 34.08
CA ILE A 54 27.85 8.62 35.47
C ILE A 54 29.21 8.87 36.15
N GLU A 55 30.21 8.02 35.88
CA GLU A 55 31.58 8.24 36.39
C GLU A 55 32.22 9.48 35.75
N GLY A 56 31.97 9.73 34.46
CA GLY A 56 32.36 10.96 33.76
C GLY A 56 31.71 12.21 34.35
N GLU A 57 30.43 12.15 34.72
CA GLU A 57 29.70 13.23 35.41
C GLU A 57 30.31 13.55 36.77
N SER A 58 30.65 12.52 37.57
CA SER A 58 31.31 12.73 38.86
C SER A 58 32.69 13.41 38.74
N ARG A 59 33.30 13.34 37.55
CA ARG A 59 34.56 14.01 37.19
C ARG A 59 34.34 15.37 36.49
N GLY A 60 33.10 15.85 36.39
CA GLY A 60 32.74 17.15 35.82
C GLY A 60 32.67 17.18 34.30
N LEU A 61 32.59 16.03 33.62
CA LEU A 61 32.39 15.98 32.17
C LEU A 61 30.89 16.10 31.83
N PRO A 62 30.49 16.92 30.84
CA PRO A 62 29.09 17.10 30.47
C PRO A 62 28.45 15.79 29.99
N PHE A 63 27.17 15.61 30.34
CA PHE A 63 26.35 14.42 30.11
C PHE A 63 26.11 14.17 28.60
N LEU A 64 27.12 13.68 27.89
CA LEU A 64 27.00 13.34 26.48
C LEU A 64 26.79 11.83 26.33
N GLN A 65 25.53 11.41 26.37
CA GLN A 65 25.02 10.24 25.63
C GLN A 65 23.49 10.13 25.73
N THR A 66 22.77 11.02 25.03
CA THR A 66 21.69 10.48 24.19
C THR A 66 22.35 9.45 23.26
N PRO A 67 21.70 8.32 22.92
CA PRO A 67 22.25 7.43 21.90
C PRO A 67 22.67 8.31 20.74
N ILE A 68 23.92 8.17 20.30
CA ILE A 68 24.39 8.81 19.08
C ILE A 68 23.48 8.24 18.00
N VAL A 69 22.35 8.91 17.76
CA VAL A 69 21.71 8.93 16.46
C VAL A 69 22.85 9.44 15.61
N ARG A 70 23.55 8.53 14.94
CA ARG A 70 24.54 8.91 13.94
C ARG A 70 23.84 9.97 13.12
N PRO A 71 24.41 11.19 12.99
CA PRO A 71 23.80 12.18 12.12
C PRO A 71 23.54 11.45 10.81
N VAL A 72 22.29 11.47 10.37
CA VAL A 72 21.88 10.96 9.06
C VAL A 72 22.97 11.45 8.12
N GLY A 73 23.73 10.50 7.55
CA GLY A 73 24.98 10.80 6.87
C GLY A 73 24.77 11.98 5.93
N VAL A 74 25.72 12.93 5.92
CA VAL A 74 25.71 14.10 5.04
C VAL A 74 25.23 13.64 3.67
N GLN A 75 24.03 14.08 3.29
CA GLN A 75 23.41 13.64 2.06
C GLN A 75 24.28 14.15 0.92
N THR A 76 24.91 13.23 0.20
CA THR A 76 25.61 13.55 -1.04
C THR A 76 24.57 13.98 -2.06
N GLN A 77 24.66 15.23 -2.51
CA GLN A 77 23.80 15.75 -3.57
C GLN A 77 23.84 14.82 -4.78
N THR A 78 22.67 14.37 -5.21
CA THR A 78 22.49 13.55 -6.42
C THR A 78 21.94 14.39 -7.56
N ALA A 79 22.06 13.92 -8.81
CA ALA A 79 21.49 14.61 -9.97
C ALA A 79 19.98 14.86 -9.82
N SER A 80 19.28 13.92 -9.17
CA SER A 80 17.86 14.02 -8.81
C SER A 80 17.53 15.16 -7.83
N ASP A 81 18.48 15.67 -7.05
CA ASP A 81 18.24 16.84 -6.18
C ASP A 81 18.10 18.11 -7.04
N ILE A 82 18.83 18.21 -8.15
CA ILE A 82 18.70 19.32 -9.10
C ILE A 82 17.34 19.27 -9.80
N ASP A 83 16.95 18.07 -10.27
CA ASP A 83 15.64 17.85 -10.89
C ASP A 83 14.50 18.14 -9.89
N LEU A 84 14.68 17.80 -8.61
CA LEU A 84 13.73 18.09 -7.55
C LEU A 84 13.58 19.60 -7.30
N ASP A 85 14.69 20.32 -7.21
CA ASP A 85 14.68 21.77 -6.98
C ASP A 85 14.01 22.50 -8.15
N GLN A 86 14.27 22.06 -9.38
CA GLN A 86 13.59 22.55 -10.58
C GLN A 86 12.07 22.29 -10.50
N ALA A 87 11.67 21.04 -10.28
CA ALA A 87 10.26 20.65 -10.24
C ALA A 87 9.49 21.37 -9.10
N ARG A 88 10.15 21.62 -7.96
CA ARG A 88 9.58 22.42 -6.86
C ARG A 88 9.38 23.88 -7.27
N SER A 89 10.40 24.47 -7.88
CA SER A 89 10.30 25.85 -8.38
C SER A 89 9.19 26.01 -9.41
N ASP A 90 8.98 25.01 -10.27
CA ASP A 90 7.95 25.05 -11.30
C ASP A 90 6.54 24.96 -10.68
N VAL A 91 6.33 24.09 -9.68
CA VAL A 91 5.06 24.04 -8.92
C VAL A 91 4.77 25.38 -8.24
N ASP A 92 5.76 25.99 -7.57
CA ASP A 92 5.57 27.28 -6.89
C ASP A 92 5.29 28.42 -7.89
N ALA A 93 5.94 28.40 -9.06
CA ALA A 93 5.71 29.36 -10.13
C ALA A 93 4.29 29.23 -10.70
N ASP A 94 3.84 28.02 -11.01
CA ASP A 94 2.51 27.74 -11.56
C ASP A 94 1.39 28.09 -10.56
N LEU A 95 1.55 27.73 -9.27
CA LEU A 95 0.62 28.12 -8.21
C LEU A 95 0.54 29.64 -8.05
N THR A 96 1.70 30.31 -8.08
CA THR A 96 1.75 31.78 -8.01
C THR A 96 1.07 32.43 -9.21
N GLN A 97 1.23 31.86 -10.40
CA GLN A 97 0.55 32.32 -11.62
C GLN A 97 -0.97 32.18 -11.49
N LEU A 98 -1.46 31.03 -11.03
CA LEU A 98 -2.88 30.81 -10.79
C LEU A 98 -3.45 31.76 -9.74
N LEU A 99 -2.76 32.01 -8.63
CA LEU A 99 -3.21 32.92 -7.58
C LEU A 99 -3.26 34.39 -8.04
N ARG A 100 -2.35 34.79 -8.93
CA ARG A 100 -2.26 36.14 -9.50
C ARG A 100 -3.24 36.37 -10.64
N SER A 101 -3.77 35.31 -11.25
CA SER A 101 -4.74 35.43 -12.33
C SER A 101 -5.98 36.21 -11.89
N THR A 102 -6.52 37.02 -12.81
CA THR A 102 -7.76 37.77 -12.56
C THR A 102 -9.00 36.88 -12.61
N TYR A 103 -8.91 35.75 -13.31
CA TYR A 103 -10.01 34.80 -13.51
C TYR A 103 -10.20 33.85 -12.32
N SER A 104 -9.20 33.72 -11.45
CA SER A 104 -9.22 32.85 -10.26
C SER A 104 -9.62 33.58 -8.97
N LYS A 105 -10.10 34.83 -9.06
CA LYS A 105 -10.41 35.66 -7.87
C LYS A 105 -11.45 35.00 -6.97
N ASP A 106 -12.44 34.34 -7.56
CA ASP A 106 -13.56 33.73 -6.83
C ASP A 106 -13.17 32.42 -6.14
N ILE A 107 -12.08 31.78 -6.61
CA ILE A 107 -11.57 30.49 -6.11
C ILE A 107 -10.22 30.61 -5.40
N ARG A 108 -9.82 31.83 -5.06
CA ARG A 108 -8.52 32.12 -4.43
C ARG A 108 -8.33 31.43 -3.08
N PRO A 109 -9.29 31.44 -2.14
CA PRO A 109 -9.07 30.79 -0.84
C PRO A 109 -8.90 29.26 -0.99
N GLU A 110 -9.57 28.64 -1.95
CA GLU A 110 -9.40 27.22 -2.29
C GLU A 110 -7.97 26.95 -2.80
N LEU A 111 -7.46 27.79 -3.71
CA LEU A 111 -6.11 27.67 -4.26
C LEU A 111 -5.01 27.93 -3.22
N GLU A 112 -5.20 28.86 -2.28
CA GLU A 112 -4.28 29.08 -1.15
C GLU A 112 -4.25 27.86 -0.20
N GLY A 113 -5.40 27.22 0.01
CA GLY A 113 -5.51 25.95 0.72
C GLY A 113 -4.76 24.83 -0.01
N TRP A 114 -4.93 24.72 -1.34
CA TRP A 114 -4.20 23.76 -2.16
C TRP A 114 -2.70 23.97 -2.09
N GLN A 115 -2.21 25.21 -2.22
CA GLN A 115 -0.79 25.53 -2.13
C GLN A 115 -0.18 25.01 -0.83
N THR A 116 -0.82 25.28 0.31
CA THR A 116 -0.33 24.86 1.63
C THR A 116 -0.22 23.33 1.73
N ILE A 117 -1.24 22.62 1.25
CA ILE A 117 -1.25 21.15 1.31
C ILE A 117 -0.24 20.55 0.34
N ILE A 118 -0.20 21.04 -0.90
CA ILE A 118 0.74 20.59 -1.94
C ILE A 118 2.18 20.75 -1.45
N GLN A 119 2.56 21.94 -0.96
CA GLN A 119 3.91 22.19 -0.47
C GLN A 119 4.28 21.25 0.68
N ARG A 120 3.37 21.07 1.65
CA ARG A 120 3.57 20.12 2.75
C ARG A 120 3.73 18.68 2.26
N SER A 121 2.90 18.23 1.33
CA SER A 121 2.98 16.87 0.76
C SER A 121 4.30 16.66 0.00
N ILE A 122 4.83 17.69 -0.68
CA ILE A 122 6.14 17.64 -1.33
C ILE A 122 7.26 17.53 -0.30
N GLU A 123 7.24 18.33 0.76
CA GLU A 123 8.25 18.29 1.83
C GLU A 123 8.27 16.95 2.56
N GLU A 124 7.10 16.48 2.99
CA GLU A 124 6.92 15.21 3.69
C GLU A 124 7.26 14.02 2.78
N GLY A 125 6.87 14.10 1.50
CA GLY A 125 7.19 13.12 0.47
C GLY A 125 8.68 12.99 0.26
N VAL A 126 9.41 14.11 0.11
CA VAL A 126 10.88 14.10 -0.09
C VAL A 126 11.61 13.59 1.15
N ALA A 127 11.20 14.04 2.34
CA ALA A 127 11.80 13.58 3.60
C ALA A 127 11.64 12.06 3.77
N SER A 128 10.46 11.53 3.40
CA SER A 128 10.16 10.10 3.50
C SER A 128 10.84 9.29 2.38
N ALA A 129 10.90 9.80 1.15
CA ALA A 129 11.54 9.14 0.02
C ALA A 129 13.04 8.92 0.23
N ARG A 130 13.70 9.87 0.88
CA ARG A 130 15.13 9.78 1.28
C ARG A 130 15.40 8.68 2.31
N LEU A 131 14.36 8.18 2.98
CA LEU A 131 14.40 7.07 3.93
C LEU A 131 13.66 5.83 3.39
N GLY A 132 13.61 5.65 2.07
CA GLY A 132 12.80 4.62 1.40
C GLY A 132 13.14 3.15 1.73
N LEU A 133 14.21 2.91 2.48
CA LEU A 133 14.50 1.58 3.03
C LEU A 133 13.55 1.20 4.17
N ASP A 134 13.13 2.18 4.98
CA ASP A 134 12.13 1.96 6.03
C ASP A 134 10.75 1.79 5.37
N PRO A 135 10.06 0.64 5.57
CA PRO A 135 8.77 0.38 4.94
C PRO A 135 7.73 1.44 5.25
N GLN A 136 7.68 1.92 6.49
CA GLN A 136 6.71 2.95 6.87
C GLN A 136 6.95 4.26 6.11
N ARG A 137 8.22 4.65 5.96
CA ARG A 137 8.59 5.87 5.20
C ARG A 137 8.32 5.70 3.72
N ARG A 138 8.57 4.52 3.18
CA ARG A 138 8.21 4.20 1.79
C ARG A 138 6.71 4.31 1.55
N ASP A 139 5.89 3.77 2.46
CA ASP A 139 4.43 3.85 2.36
C ASP A 139 3.94 5.30 2.47
N THR A 140 4.52 6.10 3.38
CA THR A 140 4.24 7.55 3.47
C THR A 140 4.62 8.27 2.17
N ALA A 141 5.77 7.95 1.56
CA ALA A 141 6.18 8.55 0.30
C ALA A 141 5.23 8.19 -0.86
N PHE A 142 4.76 6.94 -0.94
CA PHE A 142 3.69 6.56 -1.88
C PHE A 142 2.38 7.30 -1.60
N ALA A 143 1.99 7.46 -0.32
CA ALA A 143 0.79 8.20 0.05
C ALA A 143 0.88 9.68 -0.39
N MET A 144 2.01 10.34 -0.15
CA MET A 144 2.23 11.72 -0.60
C MET A 144 2.24 11.84 -2.12
N ARG A 145 2.91 10.92 -2.83
CA ARG A 145 2.86 10.85 -4.31
C ARG A 145 1.43 10.71 -4.83
N ARG A 146 0.64 9.83 -4.21
CA ARG A 146 -0.77 9.60 -4.57
C ARG A 146 -1.63 10.84 -4.37
N GLN A 147 -1.41 11.55 -3.27
CA GLN A 147 -2.08 12.82 -2.97
C GLN A 147 -1.71 13.91 -4.00
N LEU A 148 -0.43 14.04 -4.37
CA LEU A 148 -0.01 14.96 -5.42
C LEU A 148 -0.65 14.61 -6.78
N GLY A 149 -0.75 13.33 -7.11
CA GLY A 149 -1.45 12.86 -8.31
C GLY A 149 -2.95 13.17 -8.30
N GLU A 150 -3.60 13.17 -7.13
CA GLU A 150 -5.00 13.58 -6.98
C GLU A 150 -5.18 15.06 -7.28
N TYR A 151 -4.31 15.93 -6.74
CA TYR A 151 -4.29 17.35 -7.08
C TYR A 151 -3.98 17.60 -8.56
N ALA A 152 -3.07 16.82 -9.16
CA ALA A 152 -2.77 16.94 -10.59
C ALA A 152 -3.98 16.58 -11.46
N ARG A 153 -4.70 15.50 -11.13
CA ARG A 153 -5.93 15.11 -11.83
C ARG A 153 -7.05 16.14 -11.63
N LEU A 154 -7.23 16.63 -10.39
CA LEU A 154 -8.23 17.64 -10.08
C LEU A 154 -7.95 18.97 -10.79
N SER A 155 -6.68 19.39 -10.84
CA SER A 155 -6.21 20.56 -11.60
C SER A 155 -6.54 20.43 -13.08
N ARG A 156 -6.24 19.27 -13.71
CA ARG A 156 -6.62 19.00 -15.11
C ARG A 156 -8.13 19.06 -15.35
N LEU A 157 -8.92 18.55 -14.41
CA LEU A 157 -10.37 18.55 -14.52
C LEU A 157 -10.97 19.95 -14.40
N VAL A 158 -10.55 20.73 -13.40
CA VAL A 158 -10.96 22.13 -13.24
C VAL A 158 -10.53 22.94 -14.47
N GLY A 159 -9.30 22.74 -14.94
CA GLY A 159 -8.80 23.37 -16.17
C GLY A 159 -9.57 22.97 -17.42
N ALA A 160 -9.97 21.71 -17.57
CA ALA A 160 -10.75 21.26 -18.73
C ALA A 160 -12.15 21.91 -18.77
N LEU A 161 -12.76 22.16 -17.61
CA LEU A 161 -14.07 22.79 -17.48
C LEU A 161 -14.03 24.31 -17.59
N GLU A 162 -12.86 24.92 -17.41
CA GLU A 162 -12.62 26.36 -17.50
C GLU A 162 -11.62 26.68 -18.63
N PRO A 163 -12.07 26.84 -19.89
CA PRO A 163 -11.19 27.01 -21.04
C PRO A 163 -10.19 28.17 -20.92
N GLU A 164 -10.56 29.24 -20.22
CA GLU A 164 -9.73 30.44 -20.00
C GLU A 164 -8.52 30.16 -19.07
N LEU A 165 -8.68 29.25 -18.11
CA LEU A 165 -7.66 28.86 -17.14
C LEU A 165 -7.03 27.49 -17.44
N ASN A 166 -7.51 26.78 -18.47
CA ASN A 166 -7.07 25.42 -18.82
C ASN A 166 -5.55 25.30 -18.91
N ARG A 167 -4.88 26.26 -19.56
CA ARG A 167 -3.43 26.25 -19.72
C ARG A 167 -2.68 26.34 -18.38
N ASP A 168 -3.13 27.24 -17.50
CA ASP A 168 -2.47 27.49 -16.21
C ASP A 168 -2.65 26.28 -15.27
N PHE A 169 -3.87 25.75 -15.18
CA PHE A 169 -4.15 24.53 -14.40
C PHE A 169 -3.45 23.29 -14.98
N ARG A 170 -3.29 23.20 -16.29
CA ARG A 170 -2.57 22.10 -16.92
C ARG A 170 -1.06 22.19 -16.67
N SER A 171 -0.49 23.41 -16.70
CA SER A 171 0.90 23.65 -16.30
C SER A 171 1.15 23.15 -14.87
N LEU A 172 0.31 23.57 -13.92
CA LEU A 172 0.37 23.09 -12.54
C LEU A 172 0.32 21.56 -12.45
N ALA A 173 -0.59 20.92 -13.18
CA ALA A 173 -0.72 19.47 -13.17
C ALA A 173 0.51 18.75 -13.74
N MET A 174 1.16 19.32 -14.76
CA MET A 174 2.42 18.79 -15.30
C MET A 174 3.54 18.90 -14.27
N SER A 175 3.68 20.05 -13.62
CA SER A 175 4.68 20.26 -12.56
C SER A 175 4.47 19.32 -11.36
N LEU A 176 3.22 19.05 -10.97
CA LEU A 176 2.89 18.05 -9.94
C LEU A 176 3.24 16.61 -10.35
N ASP A 177 3.02 16.26 -11.61
CA ASP A 177 3.42 14.96 -12.16
C ASP A 177 4.95 14.79 -12.15
N GLU A 178 5.69 15.85 -12.45
CA GLU A 178 7.17 15.85 -12.42
C GLU A 178 7.69 15.62 -11.01
N VAL A 179 7.19 16.38 -10.02
CA VAL A 179 7.55 16.14 -8.60
C VAL A 179 7.20 14.72 -8.18
N SER A 180 6.01 14.24 -8.56
CA SER A 180 5.58 12.88 -8.28
C SER A 180 6.56 11.85 -8.85
N ALA A 181 6.98 12.02 -10.11
CA ALA A 181 7.94 11.14 -10.77
C ALA A 181 9.31 11.16 -10.07
N VAL A 182 9.80 12.34 -9.69
CA VAL A 182 11.04 12.51 -8.93
C VAL A 182 10.97 11.80 -7.57
N LEU A 183 9.83 11.83 -6.87
CA LEU A 183 9.64 11.07 -5.62
C LEU A 183 9.86 9.56 -5.79
N LEU A 184 9.38 8.96 -6.90
CA LEU A 184 9.66 7.53 -7.20
C LEU A 184 11.15 7.28 -7.39
N VAL A 185 11.82 8.16 -8.14
CA VAL A 185 13.26 8.06 -8.40
C VAL A 185 14.04 8.20 -7.09
N LEU A 186 13.74 9.18 -6.26
CA LEU A 186 14.38 9.40 -4.97
C LEU A 186 14.23 8.20 -4.01
N MET A 187 13.06 7.55 -4.01
CA MET A 187 12.88 6.30 -3.25
C MET A 187 13.81 5.19 -3.72
N GLY A 188 13.91 4.95 -5.03
CA GLY A 188 14.81 3.93 -5.56
C GLY A 188 16.29 4.31 -5.41
N GLU A 189 16.63 5.60 -5.53
CA GLU A 189 17.99 6.08 -5.30
C GLU A 189 18.41 5.97 -3.85
N SER A 190 17.55 6.27 -2.88
CA SER A 190 17.86 6.11 -1.46
C SER A 190 18.18 4.66 -1.11
N MET A 191 17.41 3.71 -1.68
CA MET A 191 17.71 2.29 -1.58
C MET A 191 19.06 1.93 -2.24
N ALA A 192 19.33 2.45 -3.44
CA ALA A 192 20.57 2.18 -4.17
C ALA A 192 21.82 2.78 -3.51
N ASN A 193 21.75 4.00 -3.00
CA ASN A 193 22.86 4.73 -2.36
C ASN A 193 23.34 4.05 -1.08
N ILE A 194 22.44 3.32 -0.42
CA ILE A 194 22.75 2.49 0.73
C ILE A 194 23.51 1.20 0.29
N GLY A 195 23.75 0.97 -1.00
CA GLY A 195 24.46 -0.23 -1.47
C GLY A 195 23.56 -1.47 -1.42
N PHE A 196 22.25 -1.29 -1.46
CA PHE A 196 21.29 -2.37 -1.59
C PHE A 196 21.30 -2.91 -3.02
N SER A 197 22.28 -3.76 -3.33
CA SER A 197 22.47 -4.42 -4.63
C SER A 197 22.15 -5.92 -4.48
N GLY A 198 20.92 -6.32 -4.79
CA GLY A 198 20.57 -7.74 -4.95
C GLY A 198 20.49 -8.59 -3.65
N GLY A 199 20.49 -7.97 -2.46
CA GLY A 199 20.17 -8.69 -1.22
C GLY A 199 18.65 -8.83 -1.09
N ARG A 200 18.09 -10.01 -1.40
CA ARG A 200 16.64 -10.29 -1.52
C ARG A 200 15.80 -10.16 -0.23
N PHE A 201 16.28 -9.42 0.76
CA PHE A 201 15.59 -9.29 2.04
C PHE A 201 15.35 -7.83 2.40
N LEU A 202 14.12 -7.37 2.15
CA LEU A 202 13.55 -6.16 2.72
C LEU A 202 12.57 -6.57 3.82
N LEU A 203 12.66 -5.89 4.96
CA LEU A 203 11.67 -6.03 6.04
C LEU A 203 10.34 -5.43 5.58
N GLN A 204 9.23 -6.01 6.02
CA GLN A 204 7.90 -5.46 5.75
C GLN A 204 7.53 -4.33 6.71
N VAL A 205 8.17 -4.27 7.87
CA VAL A 205 7.84 -3.31 8.93
C VAL A 205 9.08 -2.57 9.42
N SER A 206 8.85 -1.43 10.06
CA SER A 206 9.92 -0.63 10.65
C SER A 206 10.56 -1.36 11.83
N TYR A 207 11.80 -0.98 12.15
CA TYR A 207 12.53 -1.55 13.29
C TYR A 207 11.79 -1.33 14.63
N ALA A 208 11.21 -0.15 14.82
CA ALA A 208 10.45 0.18 16.03
C ALA A 208 9.21 -0.72 16.16
N GLU A 209 8.55 -1.03 15.05
CA GLU A 209 7.42 -1.94 15.05
C GLU A 209 7.84 -3.39 15.31
N LEU A 210 8.99 -3.86 14.80
CA LEU A 210 9.52 -5.18 15.14
C LEU A 210 9.78 -5.34 16.65
N GLN A 211 10.31 -4.30 17.30
CA GLN A 211 10.49 -4.29 18.75
C GLN A 211 9.16 -4.43 19.48
N ALA A 212 8.15 -3.65 19.07
CA ALA A 212 6.81 -3.74 19.66
C ALA A 212 6.16 -5.12 19.44
N ARG A 213 6.31 -5.72 18.24
CA ARG A 213 5.83 -7.08 17.94
C ARG A 213 6.55 -8.13 18.78
N ARG A 214 7.85 -8.00 19.01
CA ARG A 214 8.64 -8.87 19.90
C ARG A 214 8.13 -8.80 21.34
N ASP A 215 7.86 -7.61 21.85
CA ASP A 215 7.31 -7.43 23.20
C ASP A 215 5.90 -8.00 23.33
N ALA A 216 5.06 -7.88 22.28
CA ALA A 216 3.74 -8.49 22.24
C ALA A 216 3.79 -10.02 22.33
N VAL A 217 4.75 -10.67 21.65
CA VAL A 217 4.97 -12.12 21.74
C VAL A 217 5.36 -12.52 23.17
N LEU A 218 6.29 -11.82 23.80
CA LEU A 218 6.73 -12.12 25.16
C LEU A 218 5.61 -11.93 26.18
N ASN A 219 4.81 -10.87 26.02
CA ASN A 219 3.63 -10.65 26.87
C ASN A 219 2.59 -11.76 26.69
N ALA A 220 2.32 -12.20 25.46
CA ALA A 220 1.42 -13.32 25.19
C ALA A 220 1.94 -14.64 25.79
N LEU A 221 3.26 -14.88 25.73
CA LEU A 221 3.87 -16.06 26.33
C LEU A 221 3.71 -16.10 27.85
N ARG A 222 3.90 -14.96 28.54
CA ARG A 222 3.67 -14.84 29.99
C ARG A 222 2.22 -15.12 30.41
N LEU A 223 1.25 -14.81 29.55
CA LEU A 223 -0.16 -15.15 29.77
C LEU A 223 -0.39 -16.67 29.67
N VAL A 224 0.30 -17.36 28.76
CA VAL A 224 0.22 -18.82 28.60
C VAL A 224 0.94 -19.55 29.74
N ASP A 225 2.11 -19.08 30.17
CA ASP A 225 2.88 -19.69 31.28
C ASP A 225 2.22 -19.48 32.66
N GLY A 226 1.20 -18.60 32.72
CA GLY A 226 0.47 -18.29 33.96
C GLY A 226 1.21 -17.34 34.91
N SER A 227 2.46 -16.99 34.59
CA SER A 227 3.27 -16.01 35.33
C SER A 227 2.72 -14.59 35.24
N GLY A 228 2.10 -14.22 34.11
CA GLY A 228 1.45 -12.92 33.91
C GLY A 228 0.02 -12.82 34.49
N GLY A 229 -0.60 -13.96 34.83
CA GLY A 229 -2.02 -14.05 35.20
C GLY A 229 -2.31 -14.28 36.69
N MET A 230 -1.31 -14.59 37.52
CA MET A 230 -1.52 -14.88 38.95
C MET A 230 -2.01 -13.68 39.78
N ALA A 231 -2.20 -12.50 39.19
CA ALA A 231 -2.66 -11.30 39.88
C ALA A 231 -4.07 -10.80 39.49
N SER A 232 -4.79 -11.40 38.52
CA SER A 232 -6.05 -10.82 38.06
C SER A 232 -7.28 -11.66 38.41
N GLN A 233 -8.02 -11.13 39.39
CA GLN A 233 -9.40 -11.46 39.79
C GLN A 233 -9.66 -12.82 40.49
N PRO A 234 -10.10 -12.79 41.78
CA PRO A 234 -10.65 -13.96 42.45
C PRO A 234 -11.84 -14.54 41.66
N GLY A 235 -11.73 -15.78 41.19
CA GLY A 235 -12.82 -16.51 40.51
C GLY A 235 -12.62 -16.81 39.01
N GLN A 236 -11.52 -16.37 38.39
CA GLN A 236 -11.22 -16.73 37.00
C GLN A 236 -10.55 -18.10 36.89
N TRP A 237 -11.03 -18.95 35.98
CA TRP A 237 -10.45 -20.27 35.71
C TRP A 237 -8.99 -20.14 35.22
N PRO A 238 -8.06 -21.04 35.62
CA PRO A 238 -6.65 -20.98 35.23
C PRO A 238 -6.43 -21.42 33.78
N ARG A 239 -6.87 -20.58 32.83
CA ARG A 239 -6.86 -20.87 31.38
C ARG A 239 -5.45 -20.95 30.80
N GLY A 240 -4.51 -20.14 31.28
CA GLY A 240 -3.08 -20.21 30.90
C GLY A 240 -2.44 -21.56 31.21
N ILE A 241 -2.63 -22.10 32.42
CA ILE A 241 -2.07 -23.41 32.80
C ILE A 241 -2.66 -24.53 31.93
N ARG A 242 -3.95 -24.45 31.58
CA ARG A 242 -4.59 -25.39 30.65
C ARG A 242 -4.03 -25.25 29.23
N ALA A 243 -3.83 -24.02 28.76
CA ALA A 243 -3.18 -23.72 27.49
C ALA A 243 -1.79 -24.36 27.40
N TYR A 244 -0.95 -24.15 28.42
CA TYR A 244 0.39 -24.73 28.51
C TYR A 244 0.37 -26.26 28.49
N ARG A 245 -0.54 -26.90 29.23
CA ARG A 245 -0.70 -28.36 29.22
C ARG A 245 -1.10 -28.88 27.84
N THR A 246 -2.06 -28.23 27.19
CA THR A 246 -2.58 -28.66 25.88
C THR A 246 -1.50 -28.54 24.80
N LEU A 247 -0.75 -27.44 24.82
CA LEU A 247 0.36 -27.23 23.90
C LEU A 247 1.53 -28.19 24.19
N SER A 248 1.83 -28.49 25.46
CA SER A 248 2.84 -29.50 25.84
C SER A 248 2.48 -30.90 25.34
N GLN A 249 1.21 -31.30 25.43
CA GLN A 249 0.71 -32.56 24.87
C GLN A 249 0.86 -32.58 23.34
N GLN A 250 0.63 -31.45 22.67
CA GLN A 250 0.82 -31.34 21.23
C GLN A 250 2.29 -31.50 20.80
N PHE A 251 3.24 -30.97 21.57
CA PHE A 251 4.66 -31.21 21.32
C PHE A 251 5.03 -32.70 21.41
N GLU A 252 4.49 -33.39 22.42
CA GLU A 252 4.73 -34.83 22.61
C GLU A 252 4.08 -35.66 21.51
N ALA A 253 2.85 -35.33 21.11
CA ALA A 253 2.14 -36.00 20.02
C ALA A 253 2.86 -35.83 18.66
N ASN A 254 3.44 -34.66 18.41
CA ASN A 254 4.13 -34.35 17.15
C ASN A 254 5.63 -34.72 17.15
N GLY A 255 6.18 -35.17 18.29
CA GLY A 255 7.60 -35.52 18.43
C GLY A 255 8.57 -34.32 18.30
N GLN A 256 8.09 -33.09 18.46
CA GLN A 256 8.88 -31.85 18.26
C GLN A 256 9.47 -31.34 19.59
N GLY A 257 10.32 -32.16 20.22
CA GLY A 257 10.91 -31.84 21.53
C GLY A 257 11.88 -30.65 21.51
N ASP A 258 12.47 -30.33 20.36
CA ASP A 258 13.36 -29.19 20.14
C ASP A 258 12.61 -27.84 20.20
N LEU A 259 11.36 -27.80 19.73
CA LEU A 259 10.49 -26.63 19.75
C LEU A 259 9.97 -26.32 21.16
N ARG A 260 9.91 -27.32 22.05
CA ARG A 260 9.51 -27.13 23.46
C ARG A 260 10.37 -26.11 24.19
N SER A 261 11.64 -25.98 23.84
CA SER A 261 12.53 -24.97 24.43
C SER A 261 12.07 -23.54 24.16
N LEU A 262 11.33 -23.27 23.08
CA LEU A 262 10.75 -21.96 22.78
C LEU A 262 9.61 -21.58 23.75
N MET A 263 9.13 -22.50 24.59
CA MET A 263 8.20 -22.14 25.66
C MET A 263 8.86 -21.41 26.82
N SER A 264 10.18 -21.49 26.96
CA SER A 264 10.88 -20.68 27.94
C SER A 264 10.96 -19.23 27.44
N GLU A 265 10.58 -18.28 28.29
CA GLU A 265 10.71 -16.86 28.01
C GLU A 265 12.15 -16.48 27.64
N SER A 266 13.15 -17.10 28.28
CA SER A 266 14.56 -16.84 28.02
C SER A 266 15.00 -17.23 26.59
N GLU A 267 14.57 -18.39 26.11
CA GLU A 267 14.91 -18.92 24.79
C GLU A 267 14.12 -18.21 23.68
N MET A 268 12.84 -17.92 23.93
CA MET A 268 12.02 -17.12 23.03
C MET A 268 12.58 -15.71 22.89
N SER A 269 12.83 -15.01 24.00
CA SER A 269 13.43 -13.67 23.99
C SER A 269 14.76 -13.68 23.25
N ARG A 270 15.66 -14.62 23.55
CA ARG A 270 16.95 -14.73 22.87
C ARG A 270 16.80 -14.89 21.35
N THR A 271 15.87 -15.73 20.90
CA THR A 271 15.66 -15.98 19.46
C THR A 271 15.06 -14.75 18.77
N LEU A 272 14.07 -14.10 19.38
CA LEU A 272 13.46 -12.86 18.86
C LEU A 272 14.47 -11.70 18.86
N ASP A 273 15.25 -11.55 19.93
CA ASP A 273 16.27 -10.51 20.08
C ASP A 273 17.38 -10.67 19.06
N GLN A 274 17.81 -11.90 18.78
CA GLN A 274 18.76 -12.16 17.69
C GLN A 274 18.22 -11.69 16.35
N LEU A 275 16.96 -11.99 16.03
CA LEU A 275 16.32 -11.54 14.78
C LEU A 275 16.18 -10.02 14.71
N VAL A 276 15.77 -9.37 15.79
CA VAL A 276 15.66 -7.91 15.89
C VAL A 276 17.04 -7.26 15.82
N GLN A 277 18.06 -7.82 16.46
CA GLN A 277 19.43 -7.30 16.42
C GLN A 277 20.04 -7.41 15.02
N LEU A 278 19.76 -8.50 14.30
CA LEU A 278 20.14 -8.63 12.89
C LEU A 278 19.44 -7.55 12.02
N ALA A 279 18.21 -7.16 12.38
CA ALA A 279 17.47 -6.06 11.77
C ALA A 279 17.93 -4.64 12.17
N SER A 280 18.95 -4.51 13.02
CA SER A 280 19.33 -3.22 13.59
C SER A 280 19.79 -2.20 12.54
N GLY A 281 19.16 -1.01 12.62
CA GLY A 281 19.60 0.22 11.97
C GLY A 281 19.32 0.36 10.48
N GLY A 282 18.52 -0.54 9.87
CA GLY A 282 18.24 -0.50 8.43
C GLY A 282 19.54 -0.39 7.62
N THR A 283 20.62 -0.98 8.11
CA THR A 283 21.90 -0.87 7.43
C THR A 283 21.94 -1.91 6.32
N PRO A 284 22.60 -1.63 5.20
CA PRO A 284 22.75 -2.57 4.09
C PRO A 284 23.47 -3.84 4.54
N TYR A 285 24.42 -3.70 5.48
CA TYR A 285 25.10 -4.83 6.10
C TYR A 285 24.14 -5.66 6.96
N GLY A 286 23.30 -5.02 7.78
CA GLY A 286 22.26 -5.70 8.58
C GLY A 286 21.28 -6.47 7.70
N LEU A 287 20.71 -5.85 6.67
CA LEU A 287 19.75 -6.51 5.77
C LEU A 287 20.37 -7.69 5.00
N ARG A 288 21.62 -7.55 4.53
CA ARG A 288 22.36 -8.67 3.93
C ARG A 288 22.62 -9.79 4.94
N SER A 289 23.00 -9.43 6.17
CA SER A 289 23.20 -10.40 7.25
C SER A 289 21.91 -11.16 7.56
N ILE A 290 20.76 -10.48 7.68
CA ILE A 290 19.45 -11.12 7.88
C ILE A 290 19.16 -12.07 6.72
N GLY A 291 19.31 -11.62 5.47
CA GLY A 291 19.07 -12.45 4.29
C GLY A 291 19.90 -13.73 4.28
N ALA A 292 21.12 -13.70 4.85
CA ALA A 292 22.01 -14.85 4.93
C ALA A 292 21.77 -15.76 6.16
N SER A 293 21.42 -15.19 7.31
CA SER A 293 21.42 -15.92 8.60
C SER A 293 20.06 -16.12 9.25
N ALA A 294 19.04 -15.33 8.88
CA ALA A 294 17.75 -15.37 9.57
C ALA A 294 16.84 -16.55 9.18
N TRP A 295 17.15 -17.25 8.08
CA TRP A 295 16.32 -18.36 7.58
C TRP A 295 16.11 -19.48 8.61
N ALA A 296 17.16 -19.84 9.37
CA ALA A 296 17.10 -20.92 10.34
C ALA A 296 16.23 -20.58 11.57
N PRO A 297 16.45 -19.46 12.28
CA PRO A 297 15.57 -19.05 13.38
C PRO A 297 14.13 -18.77 12.92
N ILE A 298 13.92 -18.16 11.75
CA ILE A 298 12.57 -17.93 11.20
C ILE A 298 11.85 -19.27 10.95
N ASN A 299 12.51 -20.24 10.29
CA ASN A 299 11.92 -21.55 10.04
C ASN A 299 11.58 -22.30 11.33
N ARG A 300 12.40 -22.15 12.37
CA ARG A 300 12.14 -22.74 13.68
C ARG A 300 10.87 -22.16 14.31
N LEU A 301 10.71 -20.83 14.27
CA LEU A 301 9.51 -20.15 14.77
C LEU A 301 8.28 -20.49 13.91
N TYR A 302 8.42 -20.56 12.59
CA TYR A 302 7.33 -20.93 11.68
C TYR A 302 6.83 -22.35 11.94
N ARG A 303 7.74 -23.31 12.16
CA ARG A 303 7.39 -24.67 12.57
C ARG A 303 6.67 -24.71 13.91
N PHE A 304 7.14 -23.93 14.89
CA PHE A 304 6.44 -23.79 16.16
C PHE A 304 5.00 -23.28 15.96
N VAL A 305 4.80 -22.25 15.15
CA VAL A 305 3.45 -21.74 14.87
C VAL A 305 2.58 -22.76 14.13
N GLN A 306 3.00 -23.22 12.95
CA GLN A 306 2.15 -24.04 12.08
C GLN A 306 1.92 -25.46 12.60
N ILE A 307 2.97 -26.10 13.10
CA ILE A 307 2.90 -27.52 13.46
C ILE A 307 2.32 -27.70 14.87
N THR A 308 2.60 -26.76 15.79
CA THR A 308 2.30 -26.96 17.21
C THR A 308 1.24 -26.00 17.75
N LEU A 309 1.28 -24.72 17.38
CA LEU A 309 0.38 -23.71 17.95
C LEU A 309 -0.96 -23.63 17.20
N GLN A 310 -0.94 -23.58 15.86
CA GLN A 310 -2.13 -23.44 15.01
C GLN A 310 -3.21 -24.50 15.26
N PRO A 311 -2.91 -25.81 15.44
CA PRO A 311 -3.92 -26.82 15.71
C PRO A 311 -4.65 -26.61 17.05
N VAL A 312 -3.99 -25.96 18.01
CA VAL A 312 -4.43 -25.83 19.40
C VAL A 312 -4.83 -24.39 19.74
N ALA A 313 -4.57 -23.42 18.84
CA ALA A 313 -4.80 -21.98 19.08
C ALA A 313 -6.24 -21.65 19.48
N ARG A 314 -7.23 -22.36 18.92
CA ARG A 314 -8.66 -22.15 19.23
C ARG A 314 -9.11 -22.74 20.57
N SER A 315 -8.25 -23.50 21.26
CA SER A 315 -8.61 -24.16 22.52
C SER A 315 -8.66 -23.20 23.73
N SER A 316 -7.98 -22.05 23.63
CA SER A 316 -7.94 -21.03 24.69
C SER A 316 -7.61 -19.65 24.10
N PRO A 317 -8.14 -18.56 24.68
CA PRO A 317 -7.85 -17.21 24.21
C PRO A 317 -6.37 -16.83 24.37
N GLU A 318 -5.68 -17.36 25.38
CA GLU A 318 -4.26 -17.09 25.60
C GLU A 318 -3.38 -17.72 24.50
N LEU A 319 -3.70 -18.92 24.02
CA LEU A 319 -3.01 -19.53 22.87
C LEU A 319 -3.34 -18.82 21.56
N ALA A 320 -4.57 -18.36 21.38
CA ALA A 320 -4.94 -17.55 20.23
C ALA A 320 -4.15 -16.23 20.20
N ALA A 321 -4.02 -15.54 21.33
CA ALA A 321 -3.21 -14.33 21.44
C ALA A 321 -1.72 -14.59 21.12
N LEU A 322 -1.15 -15.69 21.62
CA LEU A 322 0.21 -16.08 21.28
C LEU A 322 0.36 -16.40 19.79
N HIS A 323 -0.63 -17.09 19.19
CA HIS A 323 -0.66 -17.40 17.76
C HIS A 323 -0.64 -16.13 16.90
N GLU A 324 -1.56 -15.20 17.16
CA GLU A 324 -1.65 -13.96 16.40
C GLU A 324 -0.40 -13.08 16.59
N ALA A 325 0.12 -12.96 17.83
CA ALA A 325 1.35 -12.20 18.08
C ALA A 325 2.56 -12.79 17.32
N MET A 326 2.68 -14.12 17.29
CA MET A 326 3.74 -14.81 16.56
C MET A 326 3.60 -14.68 15.04
N MET A 327 2.37 -14.81 14.52
CA MET A 327 2.09 -14.59 13.09
C MET A 327 2.39 -13.15 12.67
N LEU A 328 2.04 -12.17 13.52
CA LEU A 328 2.35 -10.77 13.28
C LEU A 328 3.87 -10.52 13.30
N PHE A 329 4.61 -11.09 14.28
CA PHE A 329 6.07 -10.96 14.31
C PHE A 329 6.72 -11.59 13.07
N LEU A 330 6.33 -12.82 12.71
CA LEU A 330 6.85 -13.53 11.53
C LEU A 330 6.50 -12.81 10.23
N GLY A 331 5.31 -12.21 10.13
CA GLY A 331 4.91 -11.38 9.00
C GLY A 331 5.86 -10.20 8.77
N GLY A 332 6.50 -9.67 9.81
CA GLY A 332 7.48 -8.59 9.65
C GLY A 332 8.74 -8.99 8.86
N PHE A 333 9.05 -10.30 8.81
CA PHE A 333 10.16 -10.90 8.07
C PHE A 333 9.72 -11.55 6.75
N ALA A 334 8.43 -11.47 6.39
CA ALA A 334 8.01 -11.84 5.05
C ALA A 334 8.69 -10.91 4.02
N GLN A 335 8.87 -11.38 2.80
CA GLN A 335 9.52 -10.56 1.77
C GLN A 335 8.67 -9.32 1.50
N ALA A 336 9.25 -8.14 1.68
CA ALA A 336 8.59 -6.90 1.33
C ALA A 336 8.75 -6.57 -0.16
N GLY A 337 7.74 -5.91 -0.70
CA GLY A 337 7.79 -5.26 -2.00
C GLY A 337 8.75 -4.06 -2.03
N GLY A 338 8.94 -3.48 -3.22
CA GLY A 338 9.74 -2.26 -3.41
C GLY A 338 11.08 -2.47 -4.10
N PHE A 339 11.54 -3.71 -4.32
CA PHE A 339 12.78 -3.99 -5.05
C PHE A 339 12.79 -3.37 -6.46
N ARG A 340 11.62 -3.33 -7.10
CA ARG A 340 11.45 -2.82 -8.46
C ARG A 340 11.63 -1.30 -8.55
N LEU A 341 11.61 -0.57 -7.43
CA LEU A 341 11.97 0.86 -7.40
C LEU A 341 13.39 1.12 -7.88
N LEU A 342 14.32 0.16 -7.66
CA LEU A 342 15.69 0.24 -8.18
C LEU A 342 15.72 0.31 -9.71
N ARG A 343 14.72 -0.27 -10.39
CA ARG A 343 14.60 -0.29 -11.86
C ARG A 343 14.06 1.01 -12.43
N VAL A 344 13.27 1.75 -11.66
CA VAL A 344 12.76 3.07 -12.04
C VAL A 344 13.84 4.14 -11.82
N ALA A 345 14.58 4.04 -10.71
CA ALA A 345 15.51 5.09 -10.29
C ALA A 345 16.85 5.11 -11.04
N ARG A 346 17.23 4.04 -11.74
CA ARG A 346 18.58 3.90 -12.33
C ARG A 346 18.51 3.61 -13.82
N PRO A 347 19.40 4.20 -14.63
CA PRO A 347 19.47 3.91 -16.06
C PRO A 347 19.65 2.42 -16.34
N THR A 348 18.93 1.92 -17.35
CA THR A 348 18.97 0.49 -17.75
C THR A 348 20.36 0.02 -18.17
N VAL A 349 21.25 0.93 -18.59
CA VAL A 349 22.65 0.63 -18.91
C VAL A 349 23.42 0.09 -17.72
N LEU A 350 23.05 0.43 -16.47
CA LEU A 350 23.75 -0.05 -15.28
C LEU A 350 23.28 -1.44 -14.82
N ASN A 351 22.32 -2.05 -15.52
CA ASN A 351 21.77 -3.36 -15.15
C ASN A 351 22.78 -4.52 -15.25
N TYR A 352 23.92 -4.36 -15.94
CA TYR A 352 24.95 -5.39 -16.00
C TYR A 352 25.85 -5.37 -14.75
N GLY A 353 25.97 -6.51 -14.06
CA GLY A 353 26.99 -6.77 -13.02
C GLY A 353 26.81 -6.06 -11.67
N LEU A 354 26.29 -4.83 -11.62
CA LEU A 354 26.19 -4.03 -10.39
C LEU A 354 24.99 -4.39 -9.50
N TYR A 355 23.93 -4.98 -10.05
CA TYR A 355 22.68 -5.29 -9.32
C TYR A 355 22.52 -6.76 -8.94
N GLY A 356 23.59 -7.55 -9.04
CA GLY A 356 23.54 -9.01 -8.88
C GLY A 356 22.92 -9.65 -10.11
N SER A 357 23.52 -10.75 -10.58
CA SER A 357 23.08 -11.46 -11.78
C SER A 357 21.76 -12.23 -11.56
N ALA A 358 20.66 -11.51 -11.36
CA ALA A 358 19.33 -12.05 -11.54
C ALA A 358 18.81 -11.54 -12.90
N THR A 359 18.34 -12.45 -13.73
CA THR A 359 17.58 -12.16 -14.94
C THR A 359 16.48 -11.15 -14.60
N ILE A 360 16.37 -10.06 -15.38
CA ILE A 360 15.28 -9.08 -15.21
C ILE A 360 13.96 -9.85 -15.32
N SER A 361 13.10 -9.74 -14.31
CA SER A 361 11.82 -10.45 -14.32
C SER A 361 10.89 -9.85 -15.38
N LYS A 362 9.93 -10.63 -15.84
CA LYS A 362 8.95 -10.15 -16.83
C LYS A 362 8.08 -9.03 -16.24
N ALA A 363 7.85 -9.04 -14.93
CA ALA A 363 7.19 -7.92 -14.23
C ALA A 363 8.04 -6.63 -14.20
N GLU A 364 9.36 -6.74 -13.98
CA GLU A 364 10.27 -5.59 -14.05
C GLU A 364 10.31 -4.97 -15.46
N LEU A 365 10.34 -5.78 -16.52
CA LEU A 365 10.29 -5.32 -17.90
C LEU A 365 8.98 -4.55 -18.19
N ARG A 366 7.84 -5.08 -17.72
CA ARG A 366 6.55 -4.41 -17.85
C ARG A 366 6.52 -3.08 -17.11
N LEU A 367 7.09 -3.00 -15.90
CA LEU A 367 7.18 -1.74 -15.17
C LEU A 367 8.00 -0.69 -15.93
N MET A 368 9.19 -1.05 -16.42
CA MET A 368 10.04 -0.12 -17.18
C MET A 368 9.28 0.43 -18.40
N GLU A 369 8.59 -0.45 -19.13
CA GLU A 369 7.86 -0.05 -20.34
C GLU A 369 6.58 0.73 -20.01
N LEU A 370 5.88 0.41 -18.92
CA LEU A 370 4.73 1.18 -18.44
C LEU A 370 5.12 2.63 -18.14
N VAL A 371 6.26 2.86 -17.48
CA VAL A 371 6.77 4.21 -17.19
C VAL A 371 7.07 4.96 -18.50
N ASN A 372 7.72 4.30 -19.47
CA ASN A 372 8.02 4.90 -20.77
C ASN A 372 6.75 5.28 -21.55
N LEU A 373 5.81 4.33 -21.68
CA LEU A 373 4.56 4.55 -22.43
C LEU A 373 3.65 5.56 -21.73
N ARG A 374 3.61 5.60 -20.39
CA ARG A 374 2.90 6.65 -19.64
C ARG A 374 3.48 8.03 -19.96
N GLY A 375 4.80 8.18 -19.97
CA GLY A 375 5.46 9.44 -20.35
C GLY A 375 5.16 9.86 -21.80
N ALA A 376 5.15 8.90 -22.73
CA ALA A 376 4.76 9.16 -24.11
C ALA A 376 3.29 9.57 -24.24
N LEU A 377 2.38 8.92 -23.52
CA LEU A 377 0.96 9.24 -23.50
C LEU A 377 0.73 10.67 -22.98
N ALA A 378 1.33 11.05 -21.85
CA ALA A 378 1.20 12.39 -21.28
C ALA A 378 1.58 13.48 -22.31
N ARG A 379 2.74 13.34 -22.97
CA ARG A 379 3.19 14.27 -24.02
C ARG A 379 2.20 14.39 -25.18
N VAL A 380 1.58 13.28 -25.60
CA VAL A 380 0.61 13.30 -26.69
C VAL A 380 -0.69 13.97 -26.25
N LEU A 381 -1.14 13.73 -25.01
CA LEU A 381 -2.33 14.35 -24.45
C LEU A 381 -2.16 15.85 -24.24
N ASP A 382 -0.98 16.30 -23.81
CA ASP A 382 -0.71 17.74 -23.62
C ASP A 382 -0.71 18.52 -24.93
N ASN A 383 -0.41 17.88 -26.07
CA ASN A 383 -0.55 18.50 -27.39
C ASN A 383 -2.02 18.56 -27.86
N LEU A 384 -2.82 17.55 -27.50
CA LEU A 384 -4.22 17.43 -27.90
C LEU A 384 -5.11 18.48 -27.20
N THR A 385 -4.78 18.81 -25.95
CA THR A 385 -5.65 19.52 -25.00
C THR A 385 -5.47 21.04 -25.01
N GLN A 386 -4.63 21.57 -25.90
CA GLN A 386 -4.37 23.02 -26.05
C GLN A 386 -5.48 23.81 -26.76
N CYS A 387 -6.52 23.16 -27.32
CA CYS A 387 -7.73 23.82 -27.86
C CYS A 387 -8.99 23.14 -27.32
N ALA A 388 -9.49 23.63 -26.19
CA ALA A 388 -10.77 23.21 -25.58
C ALA A 388 -11.94 23.95 -26.24
N CYS A 389 -12.15 23.65 -27.52
CA CYS A 389 -13.00 24.45 -28.40
C CYS A 389 -14.40 23.80 -28.61
N ASP A 390 -14.64 22.60 -28.08
CA ASP A 390 -15.88 21.81 -28.23
C ASP A 390 -16.15 20.95 -26.98
N GLU A 391 -17.42 20.75 -26.62
CA GLU A 391 -17.89 19.94 -25.47
C GLU A 391 -17.32 18.52 -25.53
N ASN A 392 -17.36 17.91 -26.72
CA ASN A 392 -16.86 16.56 -26.93
C ASN A 392 -15.35 16.44 -26.64
N ARG A 393 -14.57 17.47 -26.97
CA ARG A 393 -13.14 17.47 -26.68
C ARG A 393 -12.86 17.59 -25.19
N VAL A 394 -13.62 18.43 -24.48
CA VAL A 394 -13.54 18.58 -23.01
C VAL A 394 -13.88 17.27 -22.30
N LEU A 395 -14.97 16.59 -22.71
CA LEU A 395 -15.36 15.29 -22.16
C LEU A 395 -14.31 14.21 -22.43
N THR A 396 -13.70 14.21 -23.61
CA THR A 396 -12.65 13.25 -23.95
C THR A 396 -11.36 13.52 -23.17
N GLN A 397 -10.94 14.78 -23.06
CA GLN A 397 -9.83 15.18 -22.23
C GLN A 397 -10.01 14.70 -20.79
N THR A 398 -11.20 14.90 -20.22
CA THR A 398 -11.55 14.45 -18.87
C THR A 398 -11.37 12.94 -18.68
N VAL A 399 -11.80 12.14 -19.65
CA VAL A 399 -11.64 10.68 -19.63
C VAL A 399 -10.16 10.27 -19.77
N LEU A 400 -9.43 10.89 -20.70
CA LEU A 400 -8.03 10.55 -20.95
C LEU A 400 -7.12 10.96 -19.78
N ASP A 401 -7.36 12.12 -19.16
CA ASP A 401 -6.64 12.58 -17.97
C ASP A 401 -6.92 11.66 -16.76
N SER A 402 -8.14 11.09 -16.65
CA SER A 402 -8.47 10.05 -15.67
C SER A 402 -7.68 8.74 -15.89
N LEU A 403 -7.47 8.36 -17.15
CA LEU A 403 -6.64 7.20 -17.49
C LEU A 403 -5.17 7.42 -17.13
N VAL A 404 -4.60 8.61 -17.36
CA VAL A 404 -3.21 8.92 -16.95
C VAL A 404 -3.03 8.74 -15.45
N PHE A 405 -3.94 9.29 -14.65
CA PHE A 405 -3.93 9.10 -13.20
C PHE A 405 -4.04 7.63 -12.79
N SER A 406 -4.92 6.88 -13.45
CA SER A 406 -5.09 5.44 -13.22
C SER A 406 -3.80 4.66 -13.53
N LEU A 407 -3.06 5.07 -14.57
CA LEU A 407 -1.77 4.47 -14.92
C LEU A 407 -0.68 4.78 -13.89
N ASP A 408 -0.67 5.96 -13.27
CA ASP A 408 0.26 6.26 -12.16
C ASP A 408 0.01 5.34 -10.96
N ARG A 409 -1.26 5.06 -10.65
CA ARG A 409 -1.62 4.08 -9.62
C ARG A 409 -1.20 2.66 -10.01
N ALA A 410 -1.34 2.29 -11.28
CA ALA A 410 -0.82 1.03 -11.79
C ALA A 410 0.70 0.93 -11.60
N ILE A 411 1.46 1.98 -11.93
CA ILE A 411 2.92 2.05 -11.74
C ILE A 411 3.28 1.90 -10.25
N ASP A 412 2.57 2.58 -9.34
CA ASP A 412 2.78 2.45 -7.91
C ASP A 412 2.59 1.00 -7.43
N TYR A 413 1.52 0.33 -7.87
CA TYR A 413 1.31 -1.09 -7.55
C TYR A 413 2.43 -1.98 -8.09
N TYR A 414 2.88 -1.76 -9.32
CA TYR A 414 4.02 -2.51 -9.86
C TYR A 414 5.32 -2.25 -9.09
N CYS A 415 5.53 -1.04 -8.55
CA CYS A 415 6.69 -0.72 -7.72
C CYS A 415 6.66 -1.46 -6.37
N VAL A 416 5.46 -1.65 -5.79
CA VAL A 416 5.24 -2.39 -4.54
C VAL A 416 5.18 -3.92 -4.76
N GLY A 417 5.14 -4.39 -6.00
CA GLY A 417 5.17 -5.82 -6.33
C GLY A 417 6.37 -6.58 -5.72
N SER A 418 6.15 -7.86 -5.41
CA SER A 418 7.21 -8.76 -4.94
C SER A 418 8.08 -9.26 -6.11
N ASP A 419 9.32 -9.67 -5.83
CA ASP A 419 10.23 -10.19 -6.86
C ASP A 419 10.03 -11.70 -7.13
N THR A 420 9.36 -12.41 -6.21
CA THR A 420 9.14 -13.86 -6.31
C THR A 420 8.00 -14.25 -7.23
N GLU A 421 7.02 -13.36 -7.41
CA GLU A 421 5.84 -13.60 -8.21
C GLU A 421 5.77 -12.58 -9.35
N ASP A 422 5.70 -13.06 -10.60
CA ASP A 422 5.51 -12.20 -11.76
C ASP A 422 4.13 -11.51 -11.77
N PHE A 423 3.13 -12.10 -11.10
CA PHE A 423 1.75 -11.60 -11.08
C PHE A 423 1.05 -11.91 -9.75
N GLY A 424 1.30 -11.04 -8.76
CA GLY A 424 0.71 -11.09 -7.43
C GLY A 424 -0.43 -10.09 -7.22
N VAL A 425 -0.77 -9.83 -5.96
CA VAL A 425 -1.86 -8.90 -5.57
C VAL A 425 -1.68 -7.48 -6.10
N PRO A 426 -0.49 -6.86 -6.04
CA PRO A 426 -0.31 -5.52 -6.61
C PRO A 426 -0.56 -5.50 -8.13
N GLU A 427 -0.05 -6.49 -8.88
CA GLU A 427 -0.27 -6.57 -10.33
C GLU A 427 -1.73 -6.87 -10.68
N ALA A 428 -2.42 -7.66 -9.87
CA ALA A 428 -3.85 -7.88 -9.99
C ALA A 428 -4.65 -6.58 -9.82
N ARG A 429 -4.32 -5.76 -8.81
CA ARG A 429 -4.93 -4.43 -8.63
C ARG A 429 -4.63 -3.52 -9.83
N ALA A 430 -3.39 -3.51 -10.31
CA ALA A 430 -3.02 -2.76 -11.51
C ALA A 430 -3.77 -3.23 -12.78
N ALA A 431 -4.09 -4.53 -12.88
CA ALA A 431 -4.85 -5.08 -14.00
C ALA A 431 -6.30 -4.56 -14.05
N ALA A 432 -6.87 -4.05 -12.95
CA ALA A 432 -8.19 -3.43 -12.95
C ALA A 432 -8.25 -2.24 -13.93
N TYR A 433 -7.18 -1.45 -14.01
CA TYR A 433 -7.09 -0.31 -14.92
C TYR A 433 -7.06 -0.72 -16.39
N SER A 434 -6.72 -1.98 -16.72
CA SER A 434 -6.85 -2.49 -18.10
C SER A 434 -8.32 -2.55 -18.57
N LEU A 435 -9.27 -2.69 -17.63
CA LEU A 435 -10.70 -2.69 -17.93
C LEU A 435 -11.23 -1.29 -18.22
N LEU A 436 -10.63 -0.25 -17.63
CA LEU A 436 -10.91 1.13 -18.00
C LEU A 436 -10.43 1.42 -19.43
N LEU A 437 -9.26 0.89 -19.81
CA LEU A 437 -8.76 1.00 -21.18
C LEU A 437 -9.70 0.31 -22.18
N ASP A 438 -10.28 -0.83 -21.83
CA ASP A 438 -11.30 -1.51 -22.64
C ASP A 438 -12.57 -0.66 -22.84
N ALA A 439 -12.94 0.15 -21.84
CA ALA A 439 -14.10 1.04 -21.95
C ALA A 439 -13.88 2.18 -22.97
N VAL A 440 -12.63 2.52 -23.28
CA VAL A 440 -12.24 3.66 -24.14
C VAL A 440 -11.80 3.23 -25.55
N LEU A 441 -11.10 2.09 -25.68
CA LEU A 441 -10.55 1.59 -26.94
C LEU A 441 -11.65 1.08 -27.91
N PRO A 442 -11.54 1.37 -29.22
CA PRO A 442 -12.42 0.79 -30.24
C PRO A 442 -12.10 -0.69 -30.47
N GLU A 443 -13.09 -1.44 -30.93
CA GLU A 443 -12.92 -2.85 -31.29
C GLU A 443 -12.09 -2.97 -32.58
N SER A 444 -10.78 -3.17 -32.47
CA SER A 444 -9.91 -3.35 -33.63
C SER A 444 -9.57 -4.83 -33.88
N THR A 445 -10.20 -5.38 -34.93
CA THR A 445 -9.78 -6.44 -35.89
C THR A 445 -10.43 -7.85 -35.88
N PRO A 446 -10.62 -8.46 -37.09
CA PRO A 446 -11.68 -9.42 -37.42
C PRO A 446 -11.11 -10.80 -37.85
N VAL A 447 -11.04 -11.81 -36.97
CA VAL A 447 -10.43 -13.12 -37.33
C VAL A 447 -11.22 -14.36 -36.89
N LEU A 448 -12.43 -14.28 -36.32
CA LEU A 448 -13.18 -15.51 -35.96
C LEU A 448 -14.64 -15.53 -36.45
N PRO A 449 -15.15 -16.71 -36.89
CA PRO A 449 -16.44 -16.88 -37.59
C PRO A 449 -17.65 -16.82 -36.62
N PRO A 450 -18.90 -16.69 -37.13
CA PRO A 450 -20.00 -16.06 -36.38
C PRO A 450 -20.82 -16.99 -35.44
N ALA A 451 -21.17 -16.45 -34.25
CA ALA A 451 -22.43 -16.57 -33.47
C ALA A 451 -22.76 -17.81 -32.56
N VAL A 452 -22.97 -17.60 -31.22
CA VAL A 452 -23.58 -18.58 -30.24
C VAL A 452 -24.35 -17.94 -29.02
N THR A 453 -25.71 -17.84 -28.85
CA THR A 453 -26.53 -16.89 -27.96
C THR A 453 -26.51 -17.21 -26.48
N TYR A 454 -26.81 -16.20 -25.64
CA TYR A 454 -26.75 -16.14 -24.18
C TYR A 454 -27.54 -14.85 -23.82
N ALA A 455 -28.61 -15.04 -23.05
CA ALA A 455 -29.54 -14.03 -22.58
C ALA A 455 -29.28 -13.70 -21.10
N MET A 456 -29.62 -12.48 -20.67
CA MET A 456 -29.59 -12.06 -19.26
C MET A 456 -30.77 -12.68 -18.47
N PRO A 457 -30.59 -13.09 -17.20
CA PRO A 457 -31.67 -13.62 -16.37
C PRO A 457 -32.57 -12.49 -15.88
N GLY A 458 -33.79 -12.46 -16.41
CA GLY A 458 -34.83 -11.48 -16.06
C GLY A 458 -35.91 -11.29 -17.14
N LEU A 459 -35.63 -11.69 -18.39
CA LEU A 459 -36.63 -11.82 -19.44
C LEU A 459 -36.50 -13.22 -20.08
N GLY A 460 -37.63 -13.92 -20.17
CA GLY A 460 -37.69 -15.34 -20.46
C GLY A 460 -36.99 -15.77 -21.74
N SER A 461 -36.27 -16.90 -21.61
CA SER A 461 -36.25 -18.04 -22.53
C SER A 461 -36.23 -17.73 -24.03
N LEU A 462 -35.07 -17.87 -24.69
CA LEU A 462 -34.87 -18.90 -25.73
C LEU A 462 -33.49 -18.86 -26.43
N ASP A 463 -32.99 -20.08 -26.63
CA ASP A 463 -31.99 -20.58 -27.58
C ASP A 463 -30.61 -19.94 -27.72
N LEU A 464 -29.63 -20.71 -27.25
CA LEU A 464 -28.21 -20.43 -27.09
C LEU A 464 -27.35 -20.62 -28.38
N ARG A 465 -27.66 -19.94 -29.52
CA ARG A 465 -26.86 -20.01 -30.80
C ARG A 465 -26.60 -18.71 -31.66
N ALA A 466 -26.98 -17.53 -31.18
CA ALA A 466 -26.82 -16.14 -31.61
C ALA A 466 -26.15 -15.12 -30.59
N THR A 467 -25.01 -15.39 -29.91
CA THR A 467 -24.40 -14.42 -28.95
C THR A 467 -23.37 -13.71 -29.71
N GLN A 468 -23.67 -12.45 -29.76
CA GLN A 468 -22.77 -11.34 -29.70
C GLN A 468 -22.67 -10.87 -28.24
N ASN A 469 -22.06 -11.65 -27.36
CA ASN A 469 -21.69 -11.20 -26.01
C ASN A 469 -20.16 -11.01 -25.93
N TRP A 470 -19.65 -10.23 -26.89
CA TRP A 470 -18.69 -9.15 -26.64
C TRP A 470 -19.19 -7.94 -27.47
N PRO A 471 -19.05 -6.71 -26.97
CA PRO A 471 -20.13 -5.75 -26.96
C PRO A 471 -20.10 -4.81 -28.16
N TRP A 472 -19.89 -5.26 -29.40
CA TRP A 472 -20.11 -4.37 -30.55
C TRP A 472 -20.68 -5.10 -31.77
N LYS A 473 -22.00 -5.37 -31.77
CA LYS A 473 -22.92 -4.91 -32.84
C LYS A 473 -24.40 -5.14 -32.49
N PRO A 474 -25.32 -4.31 -33.04
CA PRO A 474 -26.66 -4.11 -32.52
C PRO A 474 -27.66 -5.14 -33.09
N THR A 475 -28.68 -5.52 -32.31
CA THR A 475 -29.96 -5.90 -32.91
C THR A 475 -31.18 -5.35 -32.15
N SER A 476 -31.86 -4.45 -32.87
CA SER A 476 -33.22 -3.89 -32.88
C SER A 476 -34.13 -3.72 -31.65
N THR A 477 -33.91 -4.29 -30.47
CA THR A 477 -34.96 -4.18 -29.41
C THR A 477 -34.50 -3.96 -27.97
N ALA A 478 -33.20 -3.83 -27.71
CA ALA A 478 -32.69 -3.30 -26.43
C ALA A 478 -31.55 -2.30 -26.71
N ALA A 479 -31.61 -1.13 -26.07
CA ALA A 479 -30.71 -0.01 -26.34
C ALA A 479 -29.26 -0.36 -25.97
N THR A 480 -28.47 -0.73 -26.98
CA THR A 480 -27.02 -0.72 -26.92
C THR A 480 -26.56 0.72 -26.65
N LEU A 481 -25.86 0.96 -25.54
CA LEU A 481 -25.18 2.23 -25.31
C LEU A 481 -24.06 2.35 -26.36
N ALA A 482 -24.29 3.16 -27.39
CA ALA A 482 -23.28 3.45 -28.40
C ALA A 482 -21.99 3.97 -27.72
N ARG A 483 -20.85 3.80 -28.39
CA ARG A 483 -19.64 4.52 -27.98
C ARG A 483 -19.98 6.01 -27.99
N PRO A 484 -19.73 6.74 -26.88
CA PRO A 484 -20.11 8.14 -26.83
C PRO A 484 -19.47 8.91 -27.97
N ASP A 485 -20.24 9.80 -28.60
CA ASP A 485 -19.82 10.51 -29.80
C ASP A 485 -18.53 11.30 -29.60
N TYR A 486 -18.27 11.75 -28.37
CA TYR A 486 -17.04 12.44 -28.02
C TYR A 486 -15.77 11.59 -28.24
N LEU A 487 -15.83 10.27 -28.08
CA LEU A 487 -14.69 9.37 -28.35
C LEU A 487 -14.54 9.02 -29.84
N ASN A 488 -15.55 9.29 -30.67
CA ASN A 488 -15.58 8.88 -32.08
C ASN A 488 -14.67 9.74 -32.97
N GLU A 489 -14.43 11.01 -32.63
CA GLU A 489 -13.49 11.89 -33.37
C GLU A 489 -12.03 11.42 -33.29
N TYR A 490 -11.69 10.59 -32.30
CA TYR A 490 -10.35 10.05 -32.07
C TYR A 490 -10.04 8.79 -32.87
N VAL A 491 -11.02 8.27 -33.61
CA VAL A 491 -10.88 7.11 -34.47
C VAL A 491 -11.20 7.53 -35.90
N PRO A 492 -10.19 7.73 -36.76
CA PRO A 492 -10.44 8.09 -38.14
C PRO A 492 -11.14 6.94 -38.87
N ARG A 493 -12.22 7.24 -39.61
CA ARG A 493 -12.73 6.36 -40.66
C ARG A 493 -11.73 6.40 -41.82
N ASN A 494 -10.69 5.55 -41.80
CA ASN A 494 -9.72 5.32 -42.89
C ASN A 494 -9.04 6.59 -43.47
N THR A 495 -7.93 7.07 -42.90
CA THR A 495 -7.19 8.22 -43.50
C THR A 495 -5.64 8.16 -43.46
N GLY A 496 -5.00 7.06 -43.04
CA GLY A 496 -3.54 6.90 -43.26
C GLY A 496 -2.60 7.69 -42.33
N ARG A 497 -2.87 7.71 -41.01
CA ARG A 497 -2.11 8.24 -39.83
C ARG A 497 -2.38 9.71 -39.43
N PRO A 498 -2.30 10.10 -38.13
CA PRO A 498 -1.63 9.44 -36.99
C PRO A 498 -2.57 8.68 -36.02
N GLN A 499 -2.15 7.47 -35.66
CA GLN A 499 -2.85 6.45 -34.83
C GLN A 499 -2.31 6.38 -33.39
N THR A 500 -1.57 7.39 -32.94
CA THR A 500 -0.65 7.29 -31.80
C THR A 500 -1.32 7.03 -30.46
N ILE A 501 -2.42 7.70 -30.11
CA ILE A 501 -3.07 7.53 -28.79
C ILE A 501 -3.70 6.14 -28.67
N THR A 502 -4.48 5.70 -29.65
CA THR A 502 -5.13 4.38 -29.62
C THR A 502 -4.10 3.25 -29.57
N ASP A 503 -3.01 3.35 -30.35
CA ASP A 503 -1.92 2.38 -30.31
C ASP A 503 -1.21 2.39 -28.95
N LEU A 504 -0.97 3.58 -28.36
CA LEU A 504 -0.39 3.70 -27.02
C LEU A 504 -1.29 3.10 -25.94
N LEU A 505 -2.60 3.37 -25.98
CA LEU A 505 -3.57 2.80 -25.05
C LEU A 505 -3.69 1.27 -25.22
N ASP A 506 -3.64 0.76 -26.44
CA ASP A 506 -3.67 -0.68 -26.71
C ASP A 506 -2.41 -1.40 -26.21
N ASN A 507 -1.27 -0.72 -26.35
CA ASN A 507 0.03 -1.14 -25.84
C ASN A 507 0.06 -1.17 -24.31
N LEU A 508 -0.39 -0.09 -23.66
CA LEU A 508 -0.55 -0.03 -22.20
C LEU A 508 -1.46 -1.14 -21.69
N ARG A 509 -2.55 -1.43 -22.41
CA ARG A 509 -3.43 -2.55 -22.10
C ARG A 509 -2.71 -3.90 -22.11
N GLY A 510 -1.82 -4.14 -23.09
CA GLY A 510 -1.02 -5.37 -23.18
C GLY A 510 0.06 -5.54 -22.09
N LEU A 511 0.43 -4.44 -21.42
CA LEU A 511 1.33 -4.47 -20.27
C LEU A 511 0.60 -4.72 -18.94
N LEU A 512 -0.68 -4.32 -18.84
CA LEU A 512 -1.50 -4.51 -17.65
C LEU A 512 -2.22 -5.86 -17.59
N ARG A 513 -2.46 -6.51 -18.74
CA ARG A 513 -3.02 -7.86 -18.82
C ARG A 513 -2.42 -8.68 -19.97
N PRO A 514 -2.30 -10.01 -19.84
CA PRO A 514 -1.72 -10.86 -20.88
C PRO A 514 -2.62 -10.89 -22.11
N ARG A 515 -2.04 -10.76 -23.31
CA ARG A 515 -2.79 -10.76 -24.58
C ARG A 515 -2.18 -11.72 -25.63
N PRO A 516 -3.03 -12.32 -26.48
CA PRO A 516 -2.57 -13.23 -27.54
C PRO A 516 -1.98 -12.49 -28.74
N SER A 517 -2.30 -11.20 -28.92
CA SER A 517 -1.86 -10.34 -30.03
C SER A 517 -1.47 -8.94 -29.53
N GLY A 518 -0.69 -8.21 -30.34
CA GLY A 518 -0.16 -6.88 -30.02
C GLY A 518 1.37 -6.88 -29.97
N ILE A 519 1.98 -5.73 -29.63
CA ILE A 519 3.43 -5.60 -29.47
C ILE A 519 3.91 -6.35 -28.21
N TYR A 520 3.10 -6.29 -27.15
CA TYR A 520 3.38 -6.90 -25.85
C TYR A 520 2.73 -8.30 -25.74
N LEU A 521 3.21 -9.23 -26.57
CA LEU A 521 2.68 -10.60 -26.63
C LEU A 521 2.90 -11.36 -25.32
N GLN A 522 1.88 -12.14 -24.90
CA GLN A 522 1.91 -12.93 -23.65
C GLN A 522 3.17 -13.80 -23.51
N GLY A 523 3.62 -14.47 -24.58
CA GLY A 523 4.78 -15.37 -24.50
C GLY A 523 6.12 -14.68 -24.18
N ALA A 524 6.27 -13.41 -24.54
CA ALA A 524 7.51 -12.66 -24.31
C ALA A 524 7.47 -11.84 -23.02
N TRP A 525 6.30 -11.33 -22.65
CA TRP A 525 6.14 -10.32 -21.58
C TRP A 525 5.47 -10.84 -20.31
N TRP A 526 4.93 -12.06 -20.33
CA TRP A 526 4.22 -12.67 -19.20
C TRP A 526 4.81 -14.02 -18.82
N GLY A 527 4.83 -14.34 -17.53
CA GLY A 527 5.35 -15.60 -17.00
C GLY A 527 4.68 -16.83 -17.62
N ASP A 528 5.38 -17.97 -17.64
CA ASP A 528 4.87 -19.19 -18.25
C ASP A 528 3.57 -19.61 -17.54
N GLY A 529 2.48 -19.71 -18.29
CA GLY A 529 1.14 -19.97 -17.77
C GLY A 529 0.29 -18.73 -17.49
N ASN A 530 0.80 -17.50 -17.58
CA ASN A 530 -0.02 -16.27 -17.49
C ASN A 530 -0.57 -15.90 -18.87
N THR A 531 -1.56 -16.66 -19.36
CA THR A 531 -2.21 -16.42 -20.65
C THR A 531 -3.49 -15.59 -20.50
N GLN A 532 -3.95 -14.98 -21.59
CA GLN A 532 -5.26 -14.32 -21.63
C GLN A 532 -6.41 -15.24 -21.20
N GLU A 533 -6.36 -16.52 -21.60
CA GLU A 533 -7.36 -17.53 -21.23
C GLU A 533 -7.40 -17.73 -19.72
N ARG A 534 -6.21 -17.91 -19.10
CA ARG A 534 -6.09 -18.09 -17.65
C ARG A 534 -6.54 -16.87 -16.88
N PHE A 535 -6.17 -15.67 -17.35
CA PHE A 535 -6.66 -14.42 -16.80
C PHE A 535 -8.19 -14.38 -16.81
N ASN A 536 -8.83 -14.77 -17.91
CA ASN A 536 -10.28 -14.84 -18.00
C ASN A 536 -10.86 -15.89 -17.03
N HIS A 537 -10.19 -17.02 -16.82
CA HIS A 537 -10.59 -18.02 -15.84
C HIS A 537 -10.54 -17.50 -14.40
N TRP A 538 -9.52 -16.70 -14.05
CA TRP A 538 -9.43 -16.04 -12.75
C TRP A 538 -10.53 -14.99 -12.56
N VAL A 539 -10.82 -14.18 -13.58
CA VAL A 539 -11.92 -13.19 -13.54
C VAL A 539 -13.26 -13.89 -13.29
N ARG A 540 -13.50 -15.02 -13.95
CA ARG A 540 -14.73 -15.82 -13.79
C ARG A 540 -14.78 -16.65 -12.51
N GLY A 541 -13.70 -16.70 -11.73
CA GLY A 541 -13.58 -17.57 -10.55
C GLY A 541 -13.64 -19.06 -10.88
N THR A 542 -13.35 -19.45 -12.12
CA THR A 542 -13.33 -20.86 -12.55
C THR A 542 -12.00 -21.55 -12.28
N GLU A 543 -10.96 -20.77 -11.98
CA GLU A 543 -9.65 -21.26 -11.54
C GLU A 543 -9.21 -20.45 -10.32
N ASP A 544 -8.66 -21.15 -9.32
CA ASP A 544 -8.10 -20.51 -8.13
C ASP A 544 -6.87 -19.69 -8.50
N TRP A 545 -6.92 -18.41 -8.18
CA TRP A 545 -5.76 -17.54 -8.33
C TRP A 545 -4.84 -17.68 -7.11
N THR A 546 -3.81 -18.50 -7.27
CA THR A 546 -2.95 -18.97 -6.17
C THR A 546 -1.99 -17.90 -5.63
N ALA A 547 -1.70 -16.84 -6.39
CA ALA A 547 -0.86 -15.74 -5.92
C ALA A 547 -1.57 -14.86 -4.85
N GLY A 548 -2.89 -15.04 -4.68
CA GLY A 548 -3.67 -14.46 -3.58
C GLY A 548 -3.83 -15.39 -2.37
N ALA A 549 -3.21 -16.58 -2.37
CA ALA A 549 -3.40 -17.62 -1.35
C ALA A 549 -2.98 -17.12 0.05
N GLY A 550 -3.98 -16.78 0.86
CA GLY A 550 -3.81 -16.20 2.20
C GLY A 550 -4.59 -14.91 2.43
N SER A 551 -4.99 -14.21 1.36
CA SER A 551 -5.76 -12.96 1.47
C SER A 551 -7.27 -13.19 1.64
N GLY A 552 -7.79 -14.34 1.21
CA GLY A 552 -9.22 -14.65 1.23
C GLY A 552 -10.05 -13.89 0.17
N TYR A 553 -9.40 -13.15 -0.73
CA TYR A 553 -10.07 -12.41 -1.81
C TYR A 553 -9.97 -13.16 -3.15
N SER A 554 -11.08 -13.25 -3.88
CA SER A 554 -11.08 -13.72 -5.26
C SER A 554 -10.52 -12.65 -6.21
N PHE A 555 -9.93 -13.07 -7.33
CA PHE A 555 -9.33 -12.15 -8.30
C PHE A 555 -10.34 -11.13 -8.83
N GLY A 556 -11.54 -11.58 -9.23
CA GLY A 556 -12.62 -10.70 -9.68
C GLY A 556 -13.05 -9.67 -8.63
N ARG A 557 -13.03 -10.03 -7.33
CA ARG A 557 -13.35 -9.12 -6.23
C ARG A 557 -12.32 -7.99 -6.12
N ILE A 558 -11.03 -8.30 -6.21
CA ILE A 558 -9.96 -7.28 -6.17
C ILE A 558 -10.14 -6.26 -7.30
N LEU A 559 -10.41 -6.72 -8.52
CA LEU A 559 -10.64 -5.82 -9.66
C LEU A 559 -11.85 -4.92 -9.43
N LYS A 560 -12.94 -5.48 -8.89
CA LYS A 560 -14.17 -4.75 -8.62
C LYS A 560 -14.01 -3.72 -7.51
N GLU A 561 -13.27 -4.06 -6.45
CA GLU A 561 -12.95 -3.13 -5.36
C GLU A 561 -12.15 -1.92 -5.87
N GLU A 562 -11.13 -2.12 -6.71
CA GLU A 562 -10.35 -1.01 -7.28
C GLU A 562 -11.23 -0.08 -8.15
N LEU A 563 -12.09 -0.65 -9.00
CA LEU A 563 -12.99 0.16 -9.84
C LEU A 563 -14.04 0.90 -9.00
N ALA A 564 -14.54 0.29 -7.93
CA ALA A 564 -15.48 0.93 -7.01
C ALA A 564 -14.85 2.11 -6.28
N LEU A 565 -13.59 2.00 -5.85
CA LEU A 565 -12.84 3.10 -5.24
C LEU A 565 -12.71 4.30 -6.18
N ILE A 566 -12.39 4.07 -7.46
CA ILE A 566 -12.34 5.15 -8.46
C ILE A 566 -13.70 5.83 -8.59
N LYS A 567 -14.77 5.04 -8.68
CA LYS A 567 -16.13 5.58 -8.75
C LYS A 567 -16.47 6.43 -7.53
N GLN A 568 -16.08 5.98 -6.33
CA GLN A 568 -16.30 6.72 -5.09
C GLN A 568 -15.53 8.04 -5.09
N THR A 569 -14.23 8.03 -5.37
CA THR A 569 -13.39 9.23 -5.44
C THR A 569 -13.95 10.25 -6.44
N ASP A 570 -14.41 9.78 -7.61
CA ASP A 570 -15.01 10.66 -8.61
C ASP A 570 -16.29 11.33 -8.08
N GLN A 571 -17.12 10.63 -7.30
CA GLN A 571 -18.31 11.24 -6.69
C GLN A 571 -17.97 12.24 -5.60
N GLU A 572 -16.93 11.99 -4.79
CA GLU A 572 -16.47 12.91 -3.75
C GLU A 572 -15.97 14.24 -4.32
N TRP A 573 -15.38 14.22 -5.53
CA TRP A 573 -14.89 15.44 -6.20
C TRP A 573 -15.99 16.31 -6.80
N ARG A 574 -17.22 15.79 -6.96
CA ARG A 574 -18.32 16.54 -7.58
C ARG A 574 -18.56 17.89 -6.89
N SER A 575 -18.58 17.91 -5.55
CA SER A 575 -18.83 19.15 -4.79
C SER A 575 -17.70 20.16 -4.98
N VAL A 576 -16.44 19.71 -4.89
CA VAL A 576 -15.25 20.55 -5.05
C VAL A 576 -15.20 21.15 -6.46
N VAL A 577 -15.40 20.34 -7.49
CA VAL A 577 -15.40 20.82 -8.88
C VAL A 577 -16.57 21.79 -9.14
N SER A 578 -17.74 21.54 -8.56
CA SER A 578 -18.90 22.45 -8.70
C SER A 578 -18.70 23.79 -8.00
N GLN A 579 -17.83 23.86 -6.98
CA GLN A 579 -17.48 25.10 -6.30
C GLN A 579 -16.41 25.88 -7.08
N MET A 580 -15.45 25.17 -7.68
CA MET A 580 -14.30 25.79 -8.34
C MET A 580 -14.51 26.11 -9.82
N THR A 581 -15.61 25.66 -10.42
CA THR A 581 -15.91 25.87 -11.84
C THR A 581 -17.31 26.42 -12.00
N THR A 582 -17.45 27.39 -12.89
CA THR A 582 -18.75 27.82 -13.44
C THR A 582 -19.13 27.02 -14.69
N GLY A 583 -18.13 26.35 -15.30
CA GLY A 583 -18.25 25.21 -16.20
C GLY A 583 -18.69 25.55 -17.63
N TYR A 584 -17.80 25.34 -18.61
CA TYR A 584 -18.17 25.30 -20.04
C TYR A 584 -19.11 24.12 -20.34
N VAL A 585 -18.96 23.02 -19.60
CA VAL A 585 -19.81 21.82 -19.67
C VAL A 585 -20.49 21.63 -18.31
N PRO A 586 -21.80 21.30 -18.25
CA PRO A 586 -22.48 21.01 -16.99
C PRO A 586 -21.79 19.89 -16.21
N VAL A 587 -21.61 20.07 -14.90
CA VAL A 587 -20.98 19.10 -13.98
C VAL A 587 -21.70 17.74 -14.05
N GLU A 588 -23.01 17.72 -14.32
CA GLU A 588 -23.79 16.50 -14.54
C GLU A 588 -23.26 15.67 -15.72
N ARG A 589 -22.78 16.29 -16.79
CA ARG A 589 -22.22 15.58 -17.96
C ARG A 589 -20.90 14.88 -17.64
N VAL A 590 -20.24 15.25 -16.54
CA VAL A 590 -19.02 14.61 -16.06
C VAL A 590 -19.32 13.56 -15.00
N PHE A 591 -20.14 13.90 -14.00
CA PHE A 591 -20.29 13.13 -12.76
C PHE A 591 -21.62 12.40 -12.58
N ASN A 592 -22.66 12.68 -13.39
CA ASN A 592 -23.99 12.14 -13.14
C ASN A 592 -23.95 10.61 -13.05
N ASN A 593 -24.47 10.06 -11.97
CA ASN A 593 -24.38 8.65 -11.66
C ASN A 593 -25.79 8.12 -11.35
N PRO A 594 -26.61 7.89 -12.38
CA PRO A 594 -27.91 7.23 -12.20
C PRO A 594 -27.72 5.82 -11.65
N SER A 595 -28.75 5.29 -10.99
CA SER A 595 -28.74 3.92 -10.43
C SER A 595 -28.52 2.82 -11.47
N LEU A 596 -28.75 3.13 -12.76
CA LEU A 596 -28.45 2.28 -13.91
C LEU A 596 -27.66 3.08 -14.95
N PRO A 597 -26.61 2.52 -15.55
CA PRO A 597 -25.84 3.19 -16.59
C PRO A 597 -26.75 3.54 -17.78
N SER A 598 -26.76 4.82 -18.17
CA SER A 598 -27.63 5.33 -19.24
C SER A 598 -26.93 6.44 -20.03
N GLU A 599 -27.53 6.94 -21.11
CA GLU A 599 -27.01 8.11 -21.84
C GLU A 599 -26.98 9.39 -20.98
N ALA A 600 -27.72 9.40 -19.88
CA ALA A 600 -27.68 10.47 -18.90
C ALA A 600 -26.49 10.36 -17.93
N SER A 601 -25.78 9.22 -17.88
CA SER A 601 -24.58 9.06 -17.06
C SER A 601 -23.48 10.03 -17.52
N GLY A 602 -22.80 10.64 -16.57
CA GLY A 602 -21.61 11.45 -16.84
C GLY A 602 -20.47 10.62 -17.45
N CYS A 603 -19.53 11.27 -18.11
CA CYS A 603 -18.46 10.56 -18.82
C CYS A 603 -17.58 9.69 -17.91
N LEU A 604 -17.30 10.14 -16.68
CA LEU A 604 -16.47 9.40 -15.72
C LEU A 604 -17.22 8.20 -15.13
N SER A 605 -18.47 8.41 -14.69
CA SER A 605 -19.31 7.32 -14.17
C SER A 605 -19.55 6.26 -15.24
N LEU A 606 -19.83 6.67 -16.48
CA LEU A 606 -20.05 5.75 -17.59
C LEU A 606 -18.81 4.90 -17.91
N MET A 607 -17.60 5.47 -17.87
CA MET A 607 -16.36 4.72 -18.08
C MET A 607 -16.20 3.60 -17.04
N VAL A 608 -16.39 3.94 -15.76
CA VAL A 608 -16.23 2.98 -14.66
C VAL A 608 -17.36 1.95 -14.64
N ASP A 609 -18.61 2.37 -14.88
CA ASP A 609 -19.76 1.48 -14.93
C ASP A 609 -19.65 0.45 -16.05
N ARG A 610 -19.06 0.82 -17.20
CA ARG A 610 -18.75 -0.13 -18.27
C ARG A 610 -17.73 -1.18 -17.82
N ALA A 611 -16.68 -0.77 -17.12
CA ALA A 611 -15.68 -1.70 -16.59
C ALA A 611 -16.25 -2.63 -15.50
N ILE A 612 -17.10 -2.10 -14.60
CA ILE A 612 -17.78 -2.89 -13.56
C ILE A 612 -18.83 -3.83 -14.18
N GLY A 613 -19.55 -3.37 -15.20
CA GLY A 613 -20.51 -4.19 -15.94
C GLY A 613 -19.86 -5.41 -16.58
N PHE A 614 -18.65 -5.24 -17.13
CA PHE A 614 -17.86 -6.35 -17.65
C PHE A 614 -17.56 -7.41 -16.59
N LEU A 615 -17.08 -6.99 -15.41
CA LEU A 615 -16.81 -7.92 -14.31
C LEU A 615 -18.08 -8.61 -13.83
N SER A 616 -19.17 -7.87 -13.68
CA SER A 616 -20.44 -8.39 -13.17
C SER A 616 -21.00 -9.49 -14.09
N ALA A 617 -20.91 -9.31 -15.41
CA ALA A 617 -21.28 -10.33 -16.38
C ALA A 617 -20.34 -11.56 -16.32
N ALA A 618 -19.04 -11.34 -16.11
CA ALA A 618 -18.07 -12.43 -16.02
C ALA A 618 -18.23 -13.26 -14.74
N THR A 619 -18.74 -12.67 -13.65
CA THR A 619 -18.91 -13.32 -12.34
C THR A 619 -20.34 -13.79 -12.05
N GLU A 620 -21.29 -13.60 -12.97
CA GLU A 620 -22.73 -13.86 -12.75
C GLU A 620 -23.06 -15.29 -12.27
N HIS A 621 -22.17 -16.24 -12.55
CA HIS A 621 -22.35 -17.66 -12.25
C HIS A 621 -21.82 -18.04 -10.86
N LEU A 622 -21.12 -17.13 -10.18
CA LEU A 622 -20.65 -17.33 -8.81
C LEU A 622 -21.77 -16.95 -7.84
N PRO A 623 -21.91 -17.66 -6.70
CA PRO A 623 -22.82 -17.23 -5.65
C PRO A 623 -22.49 -15.79 -5.29
N SER A 624 -23.52 -14.96 -5.15
CA SER A 624 -23.39 -13.55 -4.79
C SER A 624 -22.60 -13.41 -3.49
N GLU A 625 -21.28 -13.28 -3.58
CA GLU A 625 -20.45 -12.97 -2.43
C GLU A 625 -20.80 -11.54 -2.05
N ILE A 626 -21.50 -11.42 -0.91
CA ILE A 626 -21.85 -10.25 -0.10
C ILE A 626 -21.97 -8.93 -0.88
N PRO A 627 -23.16 -8.30 -0.94
CA PRO A 627 -23.33 -7.03 -1.64
C PRO A 627 -22.34 -6.01 -1.06
N PHE A 628 -21.40 -5.58 -1.90
CA PHE A 628 -20.65 -4.36 -1.64
C PHE A 628 -21.66 -3.23 -1.79
N ASP A 629 -21.95 -2.58 -0.67
CA ASP A 629 -22.84 -1.43 -0.66
C ASP A 629 -22.12 -0.30 -1.41
N SER A 630 -22.49 -0.12 -2.68
CA SER A 630 -22.04 1.00 -3.50
C SER A 630 -22.74 2.31 -3.11
N SER A 631 -23.62 2.27 -2.09
CA SER A 631 -24.10 3.50 -1.47
C SER A 631 -22.95 4.15 -0.68
N PRO A 632 -22.86 5.49 -0.69
CA PRO A 632 -21.98 6.18 0.23
C PRO A 632 -22.47 5.81 1.62
N THR A 633 -21.80 4.88 2.31
CA THR A 633 -21.80 4.96 3.76
C THR A 633 -20.93 6.17 4.02
N PRO A 634 -21.49 7.34 4.38
CA PRO A 634 -20.65 8.42 4.87
C PRO A 634 -19.77 7.82 5.96
N LEU A 635 -18.49 8.20 6.00
CA LEU A 635 -17.64 8.00 7.16
C LEU A 635 -18.46 8.46 8.38
N ARG A 636 -19.11 7.51 9.07
CA ARG A 636 -19.64 7.75 10.40
C ARG A 636 -18.40 7.83 11.25
N ILE A 637 -17.88 9.06 11.38
CA ILE A 637 -17.12 9.44 12.55
C ILE A 637 -17.92 8.88 13.73
N PRO A 638 -17.36 7.95 14.52
CA PRO A 638 -18.07 7.43 15.68
C PRO A 638 -18.58 8.63 16.49
N PRO A 639 -19.84 8.64 16.95
CA PRO A 639 -20.48 9.77 17.64
C PRO A 639 -19.85 10.10 19.00
N HIS A 640 -18.58 9.75 19.21
CA HIS A 640 -17.80 9.95 20.42
C HIS A 640 -16.75 11.05 20.26
N PHE A 641 -16.61 11.67 19.08
CA PHE A 641 -15.65 12.76 18.84
C PHE A 641 -16.25 14.05 18.27
N GLU A 642 -17.55 14.04 17.89
CA GLU A 642 -18.33 15.24 17.58
C GLU A 642 -19.31 15.52 18.73
N GLU A 643 -18.80 15.74 19.94
CA GLU A 643 -19.48 16.67 20.84
C GLU A 643 -19.33 18.06 20.20
N SER A 644 -20.27 18.33 19.29
CA SER A 644 -20.43 19.56 18.57
C SER A 644 -20.45 20.75 19.53
N LEU A 645 -19.86 21.85 19.07
CA LEU A 645 -19.86 23.17 19.71
C LEU A 645 -21.26 23.65 20.15
N GLU A 646 -22.33 23.04 19.63
CA GLU A 646 -23.72 23.22 20.06
C GLU A 646 -24.00 22.72 21.48
N VAL A 647 -23.37 21.62 21.94
CA VAL A 647 -23.51 21.12 23.31
C VAL A 647 -22.76 22.01 24.31
N ILE A 648 -21.66 22.63 23.87
CA ILE A 648 -20.93 23.64 24.66
C ILE A 648 -21.73 24.95 24.74
N ALA A 649 -22.44 25.32 23.67
CA ALA A 649 -23.31 26.50 23.63
C ALA A 649 -24.63 26.34 24.43
N LEU A 650 -25.04 25.10 24.73
CA LEU A 650 -26.29 24.79 25.44
C LEU A 650 -26.10 24.34 26.90
N LYS A 651 -24.89 24.41 27.46
CA LYS A 651 -24.71 24.29 28.92
C LYS A 651 -24.96 25.65 29.58
N PRO A 652 -25.90 25.76 30.54
CA PRO A 652 -26.17 27.00 31.27
C PRO A 652 -25.02 27.44 32.17
#